data_AF-A0A6I9PX01-F1
#
_entry.id   AF-A0A6I9PX01-F1
#
_cell.length_a   1.000
_cell.length_b   1.000
_cell.length_c   1.000
_cell.angle_alpha   90.00
_cell.angle_beta   90.00
_cell.angle_gamma   90.00
#
_symmetry.space_group_name_H-M   'P 1'
#
loop_
_entity.id
_entity.type
_entity.pdbx_description
1 polymer ?
#
loop_
_entity_poly.entity_id
_entity_poly.type
_entity_poly.pdbx_seq_one_letter_code
_entity_poly.pdbx_strand_id
1 'polypeptide(L)'
;MEELIHKGILATVCRIPTLKKLDLDFNHVPNLSSQLVDCRHLSELDLSHTFMRELPKDKIRFMKQLRFLILEWNRLTKVPDDIQSLSSLKILNLGKNFISDLSCNDFINTTGLRELYLDSNRIVKLNGCVFENLNELNILDLSDNLLWTLGGVFKEGLPRLEFLDLSSNNLITLENEDFQALGSLTFLNVVSTHIGRVKRRTFLGLNNLRNLTLSIPLDYETHFRGTVQLERLTINLFIDGSFKSPLPSHHDAFYQLKCLKVLTIKCKGYHFGFPLDIPLEMLQSMKHLEEFTAENVYIQALDPETFQFNPQLKSLTIGMTDLSDLLPELFEPIPNLQVLDLSESQIKSLDFLTHVNLPALRCLKLRDNDITVINETIFQYLPALTHLYLENNPFTCDCSNAGFIQWVRSNTQTQVVNSHQYTCSFPVAEQGSKLLDFDIQSCWMDVSFLCFISSSCITLVTLLTSFIYHFLRWQIAYTFHLFLAFLYESRRRKKGAPLQYDAFISYNIHDEAWICREMLPVLEGEQGWKLCLHHRDFQPGKPIIENITDAIYGSRKTICVITRRYLQSEWCSREIQMASFRLLDEQKDVLILIFLEDIPAHQLSPYYRMRKLLKKRSYLSWPQAGQHTGVFWQNVRRALEAGSAATETTHLLTGPAAR
;
A
#
# COMPACT_ATOMS: atom_id res chain seq x y z
N MET A 1 -48.99 37.63 -22.24
CA MET A 1 -50.14 37.52 -21.33
C MET A 1 -50.39 38.84 -20.61
N GLU A 2 -49.34 39.51 -20.11
CA GLU A 2 -49.40 40.87 -19.53
C GLU A 2 -50.19 41.90 -20.36
N GLU A 3 -49.97 41.98 -21.68
CA GLU A 3 -50.72 42.91 -22.54
C GLU A 3 -52.23 42.61 -22.58
N LEU A 4 -52.62 41.33 -22.47
CA LEU A 4 -54.02 40.90 -22.42
C LEU A 4 -54.65 41.21 -21.05
N ILE A 5 -53.87 41.05 -19.97
CA ILE A 5 -54.27 41.44 -18.61
C ILE A 5 -54.51 42.97 -18.56
N HIS A 6 -53.61 43.76 -19.15
CA HIS A 6 -53.80 45.21 -19.29
C HIS A 6 -55.03 45.58 -20.12
N LYS A 7 -55.39 44.79 -21.14
CA LYS A 7 -56.61 44.95 -21.94
C LYS A 7 -57.89 44.49 -21.23
N GLY A 8 -57.84 44.07 -19.96
CA GLY A 8 -59.02 43.73 -19.16
C GLY A 8 -59.54 42.30 -19.33
N ILE A 9 -58.73 41.38 -19.88
CA ILE A 9 -59.13 39.98 -20.06
C ILE A 9 -59.48 39.31 -18.72
N LEU A 10 -58.81 39.72 -17.63
CA LEU A 10 -58.97 39.12 -16.31
C LEU A 10 -60.41 39.30 -15.79
N ALA A 11 -61.00 40.49 -15.96
CA ALA A 11 -62.40 40.74 -15.58
C ALA A 11 -63.39 39.88 -16.39
N THR A 12 -63.05 39.55 -17.64
CA THR A 12 -63.86 38.65 -18.48
C THR A 12 -63.74 37.20 -18.02
N VAL A 13 -62.51 36.75 -17.77
CA VAL A 13 -62.20 35.39 -17.30
C VAL A 13 -62.82 35.13 -15.92
N CYS A 14 -62.79 36.11 -15.01
CA CYS A 14 -63.41 36.04 -13.69
C CYS A 14 -64.93 35.84 -13.71
N ARG A 15 -65.62 36.22 -14.79
CA ARG A 15 -67.07 36.04 -14.94
C ARG A 15 -67.46 34.63 -15.39
N ILE A 16 -66.50 33.79 -15.76
CA ILE A 16 -66.74 32.41 -16.18
C ILE A 16 -67.10 31.57 -14.93
N PRO A 17 -68.34 31.08 -14.80
CA PRO A 17 -68.80 30.42 -13.57
C PRO A 17 -68.13 29.06 -13.31
N THR A 18 -67.58 28.43 -14.35
CA THR A 18 -66.86 27.15 -14.27
C THR A 18 -65.39 27.30 -13.89
N LEU A 19 -64.85 28.53 -13.90
CA LEU A 19 -63.45 28.77 -13.57
C LEU A 19 -63.23 28.57 -12.07
N LYS A 20 -62.34 27.64 -11.74
CA LYS A 20 -62.00 27.29 -10.35
C LYS A 20 -60.55 27.59 -9.98
N LYS A 21 -59.64 27.44 -10.95
CA LYS A 21 -58.22 27.76 -10.81
C LYS A 21 -57.85 28.92 -11.71
N LEU A 22 -57.16 29.90 -11.14
CA LEU A 22 -56.53 30.98 -11.89
C LEU A 22 -55.05 31.04 -11.53
N ASP A 23 -54.21 30.87 -12.53
CA ASP A 23 -52.75 30.92 -12.41
C ASP A 23 -52.25 32.16 -13.16
N LEU A 24 -51.57 33.04 -12.43
CA LEU A 24 -50.96 34.26 -12.94
C LEU A 24 -49.47 34.32 -12.60
N ASP A 25 -48.82 33.19 -12.35
CA ASP A 25 -47.38 33.11 -12.06
C ASP A 25 -46.55 33.79 -13.17
N PHE A 26 -45.44 34.41 -12.78
CA PHE A 26 -44.52 35.17 -13.65
C PHE A 26 -45.13 36.33 -14.45
N ASN A 27 -46.34 36.81 -14.11
CA ASN A 27 -46.90 37.99 -14.75
C ASN A 27 -46.58 39.25 -13.93
N HIS A 28 -45.97 40.25 -14.56
CA HIS A 28 -45.78 41.55 -13.94
C HIS A 28 -47.11 42.31 -13.91
N VAL A 29 -47.86 42.22 -12.81
CA VAL A 29 -49.19 42.84 -12.67
C VAL A 29 -49.21 43.92 -11.59
N PRO A 30 -48.65 45.12 -11.86
CA PRO A 30 -48.52 46.19 -10.86
C PRO A 30 -49.88 46.78 -10.44
N ASN A 31 -50.98 46.42 -11.13
CA ASN A 31 -52.32 46.98 -10.89
C ASN A 31 -53.42 45.90 -10.94
N LEU A 32 -53.16 44.74 -10.33
CA LEU A 32 -54.09 43.61 -10.18
C LEU A 32 -55.39 43.99 -9.41
N SER A 33 -55.35 45.11 -8.70
CA SER A 33 -56.32 45.63 -7.74
C SER A 33 -57.71 45.96 -8.29
N SER A 34 -57.85 46.25 -9.59
CA SER A 34 -59.16 46.57 -10.17
C SER A 34 -59.89 45.35 -10.77
N GLN A 35 -59.17 44.29 -11.15
CA GLN A 35 -59.72 43.24 -12.01
C GLN A 35 -60.10 41.93 -11.28
N LEU A 36 -59.58 41.70 -10.07
CA LEU A 36 -59.84 40.46 -9.31
C LEU A 36 -61.18 40.42 -8.54
N VAL A 37 -61.90 41.54 -8.40
CA VAL A 37 -63.16 41.62 -7.62
C VAL A 37 -64.24 40.67 -8.16
N ASP A 38 -64.22 40.42 -9.46
CA ASP A 38 -65.21 39.58 -10.15
C ASP A 38 -64.94 38.07 -9.93
N CYS A 39 -63.73 37.69 -9.50
CA CYS A 39 -63.27 36.30 -9.35
C CYS A 39 -63.76 35.60 -8.06
N ARG A 40 -65.02 35.82 -7.65
CA ARG A 40 -65.54 35.38 -6.32
C ARG A 40 -65.69 33.86 -6.16
N HIS A 41 -65.75 33.13 -7.28
CA HIS A 41 -66.04 31.69 -7.32
C HIS A 41 -64.79 30.79 -7.37
N LEU A 42 -63.60 31.40 -7.39
CA LEU A 42 -62.33 30.67 -7.44
C LEU A 42 -62.12 29.83 -6.19
N SER A 43 -61.51 28.66 -6.39
CA SER A 43 -61.00 27.79 -5.33
C SER A 43 -59.48 27.83 -5.24
N GLU A 44 -58.79 28.15 -6.33
CA GLU A 44 -57.32 28.18 -6.43
C GLU A 44 -56.88 29.47 -7.12
N LEU A 45 -55.96 30.18 -6.49
CA LEU A 45 -55.36 31.40 -7.02
C LEU A 45 -53.85 31.38 -6.80
N ASP A 46 -53.11 31.43 -7.90
CA ASP A 46 -51.65 31.57 -7.90
C ASP A 46 -51.24 32.95 -8.41
N LEU A 47 -50.51 33.68 -7.56
CA LEU A 47 -49.97 35.02 -7.80
C LEU A 47 -48.45 35.06 -7.54
N SER A 48 -47.78 33.92 -7.70
CA SER A 48 -46.34 33.80 -7.50
C SER A 48 -45.55 34.64 -8.51
N HIS A 49 -44.35 35.08 -8.13
CA HIS A 49 -43.45 35.85 -9.00
C HIS A 49 -44.08 37.11 -9.66
N THR A 50 -45.06 37.74 -9.02
CA THR A 50 -45.70 38.97 -9.54
C THR A 50 -45.05 40.26 -9.03
N PHE A 51 -43.96 40.15 -8.25
CA PHE A 51 -43.21 41.25 -7.63
C PHE A 51 -44.06 42.17 -6.73
N MET A 52 -45.18 41.65 -6.23
CA MET A 52 -46.18 42.40 -5.48
C MET A 52 -45.65 42.80 -4.10
N ARG A 53 -45.85 44.07 -3.71
CA ARG A 53 -45.50 44.58 -2.36
C ARG A 53 -46.64 44.49 -1.35
N GLU A 54 -47.87 44.59 -1.84
CA GLU A 54 -49.08 44.47 -1.04
C GLU A 54 -50.15 43.77 -1.88
N LEU A 55 -50.92 42.89 -1.25
CA LEU A 55 -52.12 42.36 -1.88
C LEU A 55 -53.18 43.47 -1.96
N PRO A 56 -53.91 43.61 -3.07
CA PRO A 56 -54.93 44.63 -3.21
C PRO A 56 -55.96 44.59 -2.07
N LYS A 57 -55.97 45.64 -1.24
CA LYS A 57 -56.91 45.76 -0.12
C LYS A 57 -58.37 45.61 -0.57
N ASP A 58 -59.12 44.85 0.21
CA ASP A 58 -60.55 44.62 0.03
C ASP A 58 -60.94 43.82 -1.23
N LYS A 59 -60.01 43.12 -1.90
CA LYS A 59 -60.32 42.47 -3.19
C LYS A 59 -60.50 40.97 -3.08
N ILE A 60 -59.57 40.28 -2.41
CA ILE A 60 -59.64 38.83 -2.26
C ILE A 60 -60.56 38.41 -1.11
N ARG A 61 -60.90 39.31 -0.16
CA ARG A 61 -61.78 39.01 0.99
C ARG A 61 -63.16 38.44 0.62
N PHE A 62 -63.61 38.68 -0.61
CA PHE A 62 -64.89 38.21 -1.13
C PHE A 62 -64.83 36.79 -1.71
N MET A 63 -63.63 36.24 -1.93
CA MET A 63 -63.41 34.89 -2.46
C MET A 63 -63.61 33.82 -1.38
N LYS A 64 -64.84 33.73 -0.84
CA LYS A 64 -65.17 32.84 0.29
C LYS A 64 -65.01 31.35 -0.02
N GLN A 65 -64.87 30.97 -1.29
CA GLN A 65 -64.64 29.59 -1.73
C GLN A 65 -63.16 29.24 -1.93
N LEU A 66 -62.25 30.20 -1.74
CA LEU A 66 -60.83 30.01 -1.97
C LEU A 66 -60.26 28.99 -0.97
N ARG A 67 -59.59 27.97 -1.50
CA ARG A 67 -58.96 26.87 -0.77
C ARG A 67 -57.44 26.93 -0.87
N PHE A 68 -56.91 27.42 -1.99
CA PHE A 68 -55.48 27.52 -2.21
C PHE A 68 -55.13 28.95 -2.64
N LEU A 69 -54.22 29.57 -1.91
CA LEU A 69 -53.68 30.88 -2.24
C LEU A 69 -52.16 30.79 -2.21
N ILE A 70 -51.53 31.00 -3.36
CA ILE A 70 -50.08 30.94 -3.53
C ILE A 70 -49.59 32.35 -3.86
N LEU A 71 -48.69 32.86 -3.02
CA LEU A 71 -48.11 34.20 -3.08
C LEU A 71 -46.58 34.13 -2.94
N GLU A 72 -45.97 32.99 -3.25
CA GLU A 72 -44.51 32.76 -3.14
C GLU A 72 -43.74 33.73 -4.05
N TRP A 73 -42.48 34.03 -3.71
CA TRP A 73 -41.59 34.85 -4.55
C TRP A 73 -42.16 36.23 -4.90
N ASN A 74 -42.79 36.87 -3.92
CA ASN A 74 -43.24 38.25 -4.02
C ASN A 74 -42.40 39.17 -3.13
N ARG A 75 -42.88 40.38 -2.87
CA ARG A 75 -42.20 41.40 -2.06
C ARG A 75 -43.07 41.84 -0.89
N LEU A 76 -43.95 40.97 -0.41
CA LEU A 76 -44.87 41.25 0.69
C LEU A 76 -44.07 41.48 1.97
N THR A 77 -44.35 42.56 2.69
CA THR A 77 -43.69 42.86 3.97
C THR A 77 -44.50 42.45 5.19
N LYS A 78 -45.77 42.07 5.00
CA LYS A 78 -46.72 41.63 6.02
C LYS A 78 -47.68 40.62 5.43
N VAL A 79 -48.31 39.81 6.29
CA VAL A 79 -49.45 38.98 5.90
C VAL A 79 -50.62 39.91 5.49
N PRO A 80 -51.21 39.74 4.30
CA PRO A 80 -52.35 40.56 3.88
C PRO A 80 -53.58 40.44 4.79
N ASP A 81 -54.12 41.57 5.26
CA ASP A 81 -55.30 41.62 6.15
C ASP A 81 -56.52 40.85 5.59
N ASP A 82 -56.67 40.80 4.27
CA ASP A 82 -57.79 40.11 3.62
C ASP A 82 -57.77 38.58 3.85
N ILE A 83 -56.63 37.98 4.22
CA ILE A 83 -56.51 36.55 4.54
C ILE A 83 -57.41 36.19 5.73
N GLN A 84 -57.58 37.11 6.68
CA GLN A 84 -58.48 36.96 7.84
C GLN A 84 -59.95 36.78 7.45
N SER A 85 -60.30 37.02 6.18
CA SER A 85 -61.66 36.83 5.66
C SER A 85 -61.86 35.49 4.93
N LEU A 86 -60.81 34.70 4.73
CA LEU A 86 -60.80 33.49 3.90
C LEU A 86 -60.96 32.20 4.73
N SER A 87 -62.13 32.01 5.36
CA SER A 87 -62.37 30.86 6.25
C SER A 87 -62.33 29.47 5.57
N SER A 88 -62.47 29.41 4.24
CA SER A 88 -62.38 28.16 3.47
C SER A 88 -60.95 27.74 3.11
N LEU A 89 -59.96 28.59 3.41
CA LEU A 89 -58.58 28.40 2.98
C LEU A 89 -57.99 27.13 3.61
N LYS A 90 -57.29 26.34 2.80
CA LYS A 90 -56.65 25.08 3.15
C LYS A 90 -55.14 25.15 3.01
N ILE A 91 -54.65 25.80 1.95
CA ILE A 91 -53.23 26.01 1.71
C ILE A 91 -52.98 27.49 1.49
N LEU A 92 -52.00 28.01 2.24
CA LEU A 92 -51.49 29.36 2.09
C LEU A 92 -49.98 29.31 1.98
N ASN A 93 -49.45 29.71 0.82
CA ASN A 93 -48.01 29.84 0.62
C ASN A 93 -47.64 31.31 0.52
N LEU A 94 -46.86 31.78 1.49
CA LEU A 94 -46.29 33.12 1.60
C LEU A 94 -44.75 33.07 1.63
N GLY A 95 -44.16 31.94 1.22
CA GLY A 95 -42.71 31.73 1.20
C GLY A 95 -41.98 32.76 0.33
N LYS A 96 -40.69 32.97 0.59
CA LYS A 96 -39.79 33.82 -0.22
C LYS A 96 -40.35 35.23 -0.45
N ASN A 97 -40.81 35.84 0.64
CA ASN A 97 -41.26 37.22 0.71
C ASN A 97 -40.36 38.02 1.67
N PHE A 98 -40.80 39.19 2.12
CA PHE A 98 -40.08 40.05 3.07
C PHE A 98 -40.87 40.26 4.36
N ILE A 99 -41.72 39.30 4.76
CA ILE A 99 -42.55 39.40 5.96
C ILE A 99 -41.65 39.41 7.20
N SER A 100 -41.74 40.46 8.01
CA SER A 100 -40.90 40.64 9.20
C SER A 100 -41.59 40.32 10.52
N ASP A 101 -42.92 40.42 10.56
CA ASP A 101 -43.71 40.31 11.78
C ASP A 101 -45.03 39.58 11.49
N LEU A 102 -45.45 38.76 12.46
CA LEU A 102 -46.76 38.11 12.48
C LEU A 102 -47.58 38.61 13.68
N SER A 103 -48.84 38.95 13.42
CA SER A 103 -49.82 39.41 14.40
C SER A 103 -50.77 38.28 14.80
N CYS A 104 -51.32 38.32 16.02
CA CYS A 104 -52.36 37.39 16.49
C CYS A 104 -53.58 37.33 15.57
N ASN A 105 -53.83 38.41 14.82
CA ASN A 105 -55.02 38.52 13.98
C ASN A 105 -54.81 37.96 12.57
N ASP A 106 -53.57 37.73 12.13
CA ASP A 106 -53.26 37.41 10.72
C ASP A 106 -53.98 36.15 10.22
N PHE A 107 -54.18 35.16 11.11
CA PHE A 107 -54.78 33.86 10.80
C PHE A 107 -56.05 33.56 11.63
N ILE A 108 -56.65 34.57 12.27
CA ILE A 108 -57.67 34.36 13.31
C ILE A 108 -58.91 33.57 12.83
N ASN A 109 -59.34 33.75 11.59
CA ASN A 109 -60.51 33.08 11.01
C ASN A 109 -60.16 31.96 10.01
N THR A 110 -58.88 31.69 9.75
CA THR A 110 -58.44 30.63 8.84
C THR A 110 -58.31 29.30 9.57
N THR A 111 -59.30 28.95 10.40
CA THR A 111 -59.27 27.76 11.28
C THR A 111 -59.21 26.43 10.52
N GLY A 112 -59.62 26.45 9.25
CA GLY A 112 -59.58 25.30 8.35
C GLY A 112 -58.25 25.09 7.62
N LEU A 113 -57.24 25.94 7.85
CA LEU A 113 -55.94 25.88 7.17
C LEU A 113 -55.19 24.60 7.55
N ARG A 114 -54.62 23.94 6.54
CA ARG A 114 -53.89 22.66 6.65
C ARG A 114 -52.40 22.81 6.38
N GLU A 115 -52.04 23.70 5.48
CA GLU A 115 -50.65 23.95 5.11
C GLU A 115 -50.38 25.45 5.09
N LEU A 116 -49.33 25.84 5.81
CA LEU A 116 -48.87 27.23 5.89
C LEU A 116 -47.36 27.27 5.63
N TYR A 117 -46.99 27.91 4.52
CA TYR A 117 -45.59 28.12 4.17
C TYR A 117 -45.24 29.59 4.37
N LEU A 118 -44.26 29.83 5.24
CA LEU A 118 -43.71 31.13 5.61
C LEU A 118 -42.17 31.11 5.49
N ASP A 119 -41.62 30.12 4.80
CA ASP A 119 -40.18 29.94 4.62
C ASP A 119 -39.53 31.13 3.92
N SER A 120 -38.22 31.29 4.09
CA SER A 120 -37.42 32.29 3.35
C SER A 120 -37.97 33.72 3.50
N ASN A 121 -38.40 34.09 4.71
CA ASN A 121 -38.91 35.43 5.04
C ASN A 121 -37.95 36.14 6.01
N ARG A 122 -38.41 37.19 6.71
CA ARG A 122 -37.61 37.98 7.64
C ARG A 122 -38.19 37.98 9.05
N ILE A 123 -38.94 36.94 9.41
CA ILE A 123 -39.67 36.88 10.68
C ILE A 123 -38.68 36.78 11.83
N VAL A 124 -38.72 37.72 12.76
CA VAL A 124 -37.75 37.80 13.87
C VAL A 124 -38.28 37.16 15.16
N LYS A 125 -39.60 37.20 15.38
CA LYS A 125 -40.23 36.67 16.61
C LYS A 125 -41.62 36.13 16.32
N LEU A 126 -42.05 35.17 17.15
CA LEU A 126 -43.41 34.64 17.16
C LEU A 126 -44.07 34.99 18.50
N ASN A 127 -45.32 35.44 18.45
CA ASN A 127 -46.16 35.61 19.64
C ASN A 127 -47.00 34.34 19.84
N GLY A 128 -47.29 33.97 21.09
CA GLY A 128 -48.00 32.73 21.42
C GLY A 128 -49.35 32.52 20.72
N CYS A 129 -50.08 33.62 20.46
CA CYS A 129 -51.40 33.64 19.84
C CYS A 129 -51.42 33.39 18.31
N VAL A 130 -50.28 33.49 17.61
CA VAL A 130 -50.28 33.63 16.13
C VAL A 130 -50.89 32.41 15.44
N PHE A 131 -50.66 31.21 15.98
CA PHE A 131 -51.14 29.95 15.41
C PHE A 131 -52.20 29.26 16.28
N GLU A 132 -52.67 29.91 17.35
CA GLU A 132 -53.55 29.32 18.37
C GLU A 132 -54.83 28.69 17.79
N ASN A 133 -55.41 29.33 16.76
CA ASN A 133 -56.67 28.90 16.14
C ASN A 133 -56.51 27.91 14.98
N LEU A 134 -55.29 27.56 14.58
CA LEU A 134 -55.00 26.71 13.41
C LEU A 134 -55.08 25.21 13.76
N ASN A 135 -56.25 24.77 14.24
CA ASN A 135 -56.45 23.42 14.77
C ASN A 135 -56.39 22.29 13.72
N GLU A 136 -56.50 22.65 12.44
CA GLU A 136 -56.48 21.73 11.29
C GLU A 136 -55.12 21.72 10.58
N LEU A 137 -54.12 22.45 11.10
CA LEU A 137 -52.83 22.59 10.45
C LEU A 137 -52.01 21.31 10.58
N ASN A 138 -51.56 20.79 9.44
CA ASN A 138 -50.72 19.60 9.31
C ASN A 138 -49.27 19.96 9.00
N ILE A 139 -49.05 20.99 8.18
CA ILE A 139 -47.72 21.43 7.71
C ILE A 139 -47.52 22.90 8.05
N LEU A 140 -46.42 23.19 8.74
CA LEU A 140 -45.94 24.53 8.98
C LEU A 140 -44.46 24.62 8.62
N ASP A 141 -44.15 25.45 7.62
CA ASP A 141 -42.77 25.75 7.25
C ASP A 141 -42.43 27.20 7.63
N LEU A 142 -41.47 27.34 8.54
CA LEU A 142 -40.91 28.60 9.04
C LEU A 142 -39.39 28.61 8.83
N SER A 143 -38.86 27.75 7.95
CA SER A 143 -37.44 27.65 7.66
C SER A 143 -36.90 28.94 7.02
N ASP A 144 -35.58 29.15 7.09
CA ASP A 144 -34.89 30.31 6.51
C ASP A 144 -35.53 31.66 6.90
N ASN A 145 -35.71 31.86 8.20
CA ASN A 145 -36.20 33.10 8.80
C ASN A 145 -35.16 33.63 9.82
N LEU A 146 -35.52 34.66 10.58
CA LEU A 146 -34.63 35.33 11.52
C LEU A 146 -35.03 35.08 12.99
N LEU A 147 -35.74 33.97 13.26
CA LEU A 147 -36.24 33.66 14.60
C LEU A 147 -35.10 33.44 15.57
N TRP A 148 -35.09 34.15 16.69
CA TRP A 148 -34.13 33.94 17.79
C TRP A 148 -34.73 33.20 19.00
N THR A 149 -36.07 33.16 19.08
CA THR A 149 -36.85 32.41 20.08
C THR A 149 -38.19 31.97 19.50
N LEU A 150 -38.77 30.89 20.03
CA LEU A 150 -40.08 30.38 19.66
C LEU A 150 -41.24 31.11 20.38
N GLY A 151 -40.95 31.91 21.41
CA GLY A 151 -41.95 32.76 22.07
C GLY A 151 -43.13 32.01 22.71
N GLY A 152 -42.98 30.69 22.95
CA GLY A 152 -44.03 29.84 23.52
C GLY A 152 -45.16 29.45 22.55
N VAL A 153 -45.03 29.75 21.24
CA VAL A 153 -46.10 29.54 20.25
C VAL A 153 -46.52 28.09 20.05
N PHE A 154 -45.66 27.12 20.41
CA PHE A 154 -45.92 25.68 20.28
C PHE A 154 -46.21 25.00 21.63
N LYS A 155 -46.37 25.78 22.70
CA LYS A 155 -46.76 25.28 24.03
C LYS A 155 -48.25 25.00 24.11
N GLU A 156 -49.04 25.68 23.28
CA GLU A 156 -50.49 25.55 23.18
C GLU A 156 -50.90 25.55 21.69
N GLY A 157 -51.94 24.79 21.35
CA GLY A 157 -52.47 24.74 19.97
C GLY A 157 -51.80 23.71 19.05
N LEU A 158 -52.16 23.79 17.76
CA LEU A 158 -51.67 22.92 16.67
C LEU A 158 -51.74 21.39 16.92
N PRO A 159 -52.88 20.85 17.41
CA PRO A 159 -53.00 19.45 17.81
C PRO A 159 -52.85 18.44 16.66
N ARG A 160 -52.95 18.87 15.39
CA ARG A 160 -52.86 18.03 14.19
C ARG A 160 -51.57 18.24 13.39
N LEU A 161 -50.64 19.04 13.91
CA LEU A 161 -49.40 19.33 13.19
C LEU A 161 -48.56 18.06 13.09
N GLU A 162 -48.21 17.69 11.87
CA GLU A 162 -47.42 16.49 11.54
C GLU A 162 -46.01 16.85 11.08
N PHE A 163 -45.84 18.03 10.45
CA PHE A 163 -44.59 18.53 9.90
C PHE A 163 -44.32 19.96 10.37
N LEU A 164 -43.16 20.17 10.98
CA LEU A 164 -42.67 21.48 11.38
C LEU A 164 -41.20 21.65 10.96
N ASP A 165 -40.95 22.64 10.10
CA ASP A 165 -39.59 23.06 9.76
C ASP A 165 -39.31 24.47 10.31
N LEU A 166 -38.28 24.55 11.14
CA LEU A 166 -37.73 25.76 11.77
C LEU A 166 -36.25 25.92 11.43
N SER A 167 -35.74 25.18 10.44
CA SER A 167 -34.32 25.18 10.08
C SER A 167 -33.86 26.52 9.52
N SER A 168 -32.55 26.76 9.56
CA SER A 168 -31.93 27.99 9.05
C SER A 168 -32.48 29.26 9.71
N ASN A 169 -32.88 29.15 10.98
CA ASN A 169 -33.18 30.30 11.83
C ASN A 169 -31.97 30.66 12.72
N ASN A 170 -32.12 31.71 13.53
CA ASN A 170 -31.10 32.19 14.47
C ASN A 170 -31.42 31.83 15.92
N LEU A 171 -32.07 30.67 16.14
CA LEU A 171 -32.51 30.25 17.48
C LEU A 171 -31.29 30.10 18.39
N ILE A 172 -31.32 30.80 19.53
CA ILE A 172 -30.23 30.80 20.53
C ILE A 172 -30.47 29.75 21.61
N THR A 173 -31.72 29.62 22.06
CA THR A 173 -32.12 28.71 23.14
C THR A 173 -33.39 27.96 22.75
N LEU A 174 -33.43 26.66 23.06
CA LEU A 174 -34.66 25.88 23.12
C LEU A 174 -35.00 25.61 24.59
N GLU A 175 -36.13 26.15 25.04
CA GLU A 175 -36.58 26.07 26.42
C GLU A 175 -37.27 24.74 26.72
N ASN A 176 -37.59 24.51 27.99
CA ASN A 176 -38.38 23.35 28.39
C ASN A 176 -39.79 23.44 27.80
N GLU A 177 -40.31 22.30 27.34
CA GLU A 177 -41.70 22.13 26.90
C GLU A 177 -42.09 23.01 25.71
N ASP A 178 -41.11 23.53 24.96
CA ASP A 178 -41.39 24.38 23.80
C ASP A 178 -42.28 23.70 22.75
N PHE A 179 -42.24 22.38 22.65
CA PHE A 179 -43.07 21.60 21.69
C PHE A 179 -44.15 20.74 22.37
N GLN A 180 -44.52 21.04 23.62
CA GLN A 180 -45.35 20.15 24.44
C GLN A 180 -46.74 19.85 23.85
N ALA A 181 -47.34 20.81 23.14
CA ALA A 181 -48.67 20.63 22.54
C ALA A 181 -48.63 19.85 21.21
N LEU A 182 -47.46 19.64 20.61
CA LEU A 182 -47.29 19.04 19.28
C LEU A 182 -47.29 17.51 19.31
N GLY A 183 -48.28 16.90 19.98
CA GLY A 183 -48.35 15.46 20.18
C GLY A 183 -48.49 14.63 18.90
N SER A 184 -49.01 15.21 17.82
CA SER A 184 -49.18 14.57 16.51
C SER A 184 -47.96 14.68 15.60
N LEU A 185 -46.93 15.42 16.03
CA LEU A 185 -45.79 15.75 15.18
C LEU A 185 -44.98 14.50 14.83
N THR A 186 -44.69 14.34 13.55
CA THR A 186 -43.92 13.21 13.01
C THR A 186 -42.55 13.65 12.49
N PHE A 187 -42.44 14.89 12.01
CA PHE A 187 -41.22 15.50 11.49
C PHE A 187 -40.96 16.84 12.18
N LEU A 188 -39.75 16.99 12.74
CA LEU A 188 -39.27 18.23 13.32
C LEU A 188 -37.86 18.53 12.82
N ASN A 189 -37.67 19.70 12.22
CA ASN A 189 -36.36 20.22 11.84
C ASN A 189 -36.10 21.55 12.54
N VAL A 190 -35.10 21.59 13.43
CA VAL A 190 -34.72 22.76 14.23
C VAL A 190 -33.23 23.07 14.06
N VAL A 191 -32.67 22.79 12.88
CA VAL A 191 -31.27 23.08 12.57
C VAL A 191 -31.04 24.58 12.55
N SER A 192 -30.12 25.07 13.39
CA SER A 192 -29.78 26.49 13.52
C SER A 192 -28.27 26.62 13.65
N THR A 193 -27.68 27.63 13.02
CA THR A 193 -26.24 27.90 13.12
C THR A 193 -25.85 28.55 14.44
N HIS A 194 -26.81 29.02 15.23
CA HIS A 194 -26.58 29.86 16.41
C HIS A 194 -27.13 29.25 17.71
N ILE A 195 -27.49 27.97 17.72
CA ILE A 195 -28.09 27.35 18.91
C ILE A 195 -27.04 27.14 20.01
N GLY A 196 -27.04 28.06 20.96
CA GLY A 196 -26.12 28.05 22.09
C GLY A 196 -26.59 27.19 23.26
N ARG A 197 -27.89 26.87 23.35
CA ARG A 197 -28.41 26.06 24.47
C ARG A 197 -29.68 25.30 24.12
N VAL A 198 -29.75 24.04 24.54
CA VAL A 198 -30.99 23.26 24.56
C VAL A 198 -31.27 22.87 26.01
N LYS A 199 -32.53 22.78 26.45
CA LYS A 199 -32.89 22.36 27.81
C LYS A 199 -33.27 20.87 27.82
N ARG A 200 -33.21 20.21 28.99
CA ARG A 200 -33.39 18.75 29.09
C ARG A 200 -34.82 18.25 28.78
N ARG A 201 -35.84 19.12 28.88
CA ARG A 201 -37.25 18.75 28.62
C ARG A 201 -37.83 19.45 27.39
N THR A 202 -36.98 19.87 26.46
CA THR A 202 -37.41 20.57 25.23
C THR A 202 -38.35 19.70 24.38
N PHE A 203 -38.02 18.42 24.18
CA PHE A 203 -38.79 17.50 23.33
C PHE A 203 -39.88 16.73 24.06
N LEU A 204 -40.23 17.13 25.29
CA LEU A 204 -41.32 16.51 26.04
C LEU A 204 -42.65 16.78 25.33
N GLY A 205 -43.48 15.75 25.14
CA GLY A 205 -44.78 15.84 24.45
C GLY A 205 -44.78 15.32 23.02
N LEU A 206 -43.60 15.19 22.39
CA LEU A 206 -43.41 14.71 21.01
C LEU A 206 -43.50 13.17 20.87
N ASN A 207 -44.65 12.61 21.26
CA ASN A 207 -44.81 11.17 21.44
C ASN A 207 -44.80 10.36 20.12
N ASN A 208 -45.20 10.99 19.00
CA ASN A 208 -45.30 10.36 17.68
C ASN A 208 -44.15 10.74 16.72
N LEU A 209 -43.11 11.41 17.25
CA LEU A 209 -42.03 11.93 16.43
C LEU A 209 -41.19 10.79 15.86
N ARG A 210 -41.02 10.81 14.54
CA ARG A 210 -40.25 9.80 13.79
C ARG A 210 -38.95 10.36 13.25
N ASN A 211 -38.97 11.61 12.80
CA ASN A 211 -37.82 12.27 12.17
C ASN A 211 -37.48 13.54 12.95
N LEU A 212 -36.26 13.59 13.49
CA LEU A 212 -35.75 14.74 14.22
C LEU A 212 -34.41 15.16 13.65
N THR A 213 -34.34 16.40 13.19
CA THR A 213 -33.09 17.04 12.77
C THR A 213 -32.86 18.24 13.67
N LEU A 214 -31.75 18.27 14.40
CA LEU A 214 -31.44 19.36 15.32
C LEU A 214 -29.98 19.76 15.28
N SER A 215 -29.72 20.96 15.79
CA SER A 215 -28.38 21.45 16.06
C SER A 215 -28.20 21.56 17.57
N ILE A 216 -27.05 21.16 18.08
CA ILE A 216 -26.74 21.26 19.51
C ILE A 216 -25.29 21.72 19.69
N PRO A 217 -24.99 22.44 20.78
CA PRO A 217 -23.61 22.71 21.15
C PRO A 217 -22.96 21.45 21.73
N LEU A 218 -21.63 21.35 21.63
CA LEU A 218 -20.85 20.18 22.08
C LEU A 218 -21.00 19.86 23.57
N ASP A 219 -21.26 20.86 24.41
CA ASP A 219 -21.42 20.72 25.86
C ASP A 219 -22.84 20.30 26.28
N TYR A 220 -23.76 20.13 25.33
CA TYR A 220 -25.13 19.78 25.63
C TYR A 220 -25.33 18.29 25.89
N GLU A 221 -25.84 17.98 27.07
CA GLU A 221 -26.31 16.65 27.43
C GLU A 221 -27.71 16.42 26.80
N THR A 222 -27.72 15.78 25.64
CA THR A 222 -28.96 15.46 24.93
C THR A 222 -29.85 14.57 25.78
N HIS A 223 -31.11 14.97 25.98
CA HIS A 223 -32.12 14.14 26.63
C HIS A 223 -33.32 13.99 25.70
N PHE A 224 -33.40 12.86 25.00
CA PHE A 224 -34.51 12.50 24.10
C PHE A 224 -35.73 11.94 24.85
N ARG A 225 -35.97 12.45 26.06
CA ARG A 225 -37.04 11.95 26.92
C ARG A 225 -38.39 12.34 26.31
N GLY A 226 -39.13 11.35 25.82
CA GLY A 226 -40.44 11.52 25.19
C GLY A 226 -40.49 11.09 23.73
N THR A 227 -39.35 10.95 23.04
CA THR A 227 -39.28 10.59 21.62
C THR A 227 -38.93 9.11 21.42
N VAL A 228 -39.75 8.21 21.96
CA VAL A 228 -39.48 6.75 21.98
C VAL A 228 -39.67 6.09 20.61
N GLN A 229 -40.47 6.70 19.73
CA GLN A 229 -40.79 6.21 18.38
C GLN A 229 -39.85 6.75 17.29
N LEU A 230 -38.75 7.41 17.68
CA LEU A 230 -37.85 8.05 16.73
C LEU A 230 -37.20 7.00 15.81
N GLU A 231 -37.35 7.18 14.50
CA GLU A 231 -36.79 6.31 13.45
C GLU A 231 -35.54 6.93 12.82
N ARG A 232 -35.50 8.27 12.67
CA ARG A 232 -34.40 9.01 12.05
C ARG A 232 -33.98 10.18 12.93
N LEU A 233 -32.69 10.24 13.27
CA LEU A 233 -32.10 11.29 14.07
C LEU A 233 -30.88 11.89 13.36
N THR A 234 -30.91 13.20 13.12
CA THR A 234 -29.76 13.95 12.60
C THR A 234 -29.35 15.01 13.61
N ILE A 235 -28.10 14.95 14.05
CA ILE A 235 -27.52 15.88 15.02
C ILE A 235 -26.37 16.63 14.35
N ASN A 236 -26.50 17.95 14.25
CA ASN A 236 -25.42 18.83 13.84
C ASN A 236 -24.77 19.45 15.07
N LEU A 237 -23.49 19.17 15.29
CA LEU A 237 -22.69 19.74 16.36
C LEU A 237 -22.02 21.02 15.86
N PHE A 238 -22.14 22.10 16.63
CA PHE A 238 -21.51 23.39 16.33
C PHE A 238 -20.40 23.69 17.34
N ILE A 239 -19.24 24.09 16.82
CA ILE A 239 -18.08 24.51 17.61
C ILE A 239 -17.97 26.03 17.57
N ASP A 240 -18.23 26.69 18.70
CA ASP A 240 -17.96 28.12 18.89
C ASP A 240 -16.89 28.30 19.97
N GLY A 241 -15.64 28.53 19.55
CA GLY A 241 -14.56 28.97 20.45
C GLY A 241 -14.07 27.96 21.50
N SER A 242 -13.10 28.39 22.31
CA SER A 242 -12.20 27.56 23.13
C SER A 242 -12.93 26.63 24.12
N PHE A 243 -13.11 25.39 23.72
CA PHE A 243 -13.58 24.30 24.58
C PHE A 243 -12.55 24.02 25.69
N LYS A 244 -13.02 23.89 26.93
CA LYS A 244 -12.23 23.38 28.07
C LYS A 244 -12.68 21.94 28.33
N SER A 245 -11.70 21.04 28.43
CA SER A 245 -11.79 19.58 28.53
C SER A 245 -12.87 19.01 29.48
N PRO A 246 -13.23 17.72 29.33
CA PRO A 246 -14.59 17.20 29.46
C PRO A 246 -14.93 16.79 30.89
N LEU A 247 -16.23 16.72 31.18
CA LEU A 247 -16.76 15.90 32.28
C LEU A 247 -17.70 14.80 31.72
N PRO A 248 -17.83 13.68 32.44
CA PRO A 248 -18.04 12.35 31.88
C PRO A 248 -19.50 12.01 31.55
N SER A 249 -19.63 11.14 30.53
CA SER A 249 -20.52 9.98 30.44
C SER A 249 -21.83 9.98 31.24
N HIS A 250 -22.87 10.54 30.65
CA HIS A 250 -24.24 10.09 30.92
C HIS A 250 -24.92 9.71 29.60
N HIS A 251 -24.53 8.53 29.10
CA HIS A 251 -25.05 7.91 27.88
C HIS A 251 -26.49 7.37 28.05
N ASP A 252 -27.07 7.57 29.25
CA ASP A 252 -28.42 7.13 29.63
C ASP A 252 -29.51 7.65 28.69
N ALA A 253 -29.29 8.80 28.08
CA ALA A 253 -30.27 9.45 27.22
C ALA A 253 -30.51 8.72 25.90
N PHE A 254 -29.51 8.03 25.35
CA PHE A 254 -29.62 7.34 24.07
C PHE A 254 -30.18 5.93 24.19
N TYR A 255 -30.10 5.29 25.37
CA TYR A 255 -30.68 3.95 25.61
C TYR A 255 -32.19 3.87 25.34
N GLN A 256 -32.87 5.01 25.23
CA GLN A 256 -34.29 5.11 24.96
C GLN A 256 -34.63 5.00 23.46
N LEU A 257 -33.66 5.21 22.56
CA LEU A 257 -33.86 5.26 21.10
C LEU A 257 -33.79 3.89 20.43
N LYS A 258 -34.57 2.93 20.94
CA LYS A 258 -34.54 1.53 20.48
C LYS A 258 -35.09 1.32 19.06
N CYS A 259 -35.92 2.23 18.59
CA CYS A 259 -36.58 2.16 17.27
C CYS A 259 -35.76 2.80 16.15
N LEU A 260 -34.58 3.36 16.47
CA LEU A 260 -33.80 4.14 15.53
C LEU A 260 -33.26 3.26 14.40
N LYS A 261 -33.50 3.71 13.17
CA LYS A 261 -33.01 3.09 11.93
C LYS A 261 -31.89 3.91 11.29
N VAL A 262 -31.94 5.23 11.43
CA VAL A 262 -30.97 6.14 10.83
C VAL A 262 -30.44 7.10 11.88
N LEU A 263 -29.11 7.13 12.02
CA LEU A 263 -28.41 8.06 12.87
C LEU A 263 -27.35 8.80 12.07
N THR A 264 -27.45 10.12 12.06
CA THR A 264 -26.48 11.01 11.42
C THR A 264 -25.96 12.00 12.44
N ILE A 265 -24.64 12.04 12.61
CA ILE A 265 -23.96 13.00 13.49
C ILE A 265 -22.90 13.70 12.65
N LYS A 266 -23.01 15.02 12.54
CA LYS A 266 -22.10 15.84 11.74
C LYS A 266 -21.53 16.95 12.60
N CYS A 267 -20.21 17.08 12.66
CA CYS A 267 -19.59 18.19 13.36
C CYS A 267 -19.13 19.27 12.39
N LYS A 268 -19.59 20.50 12.59
CA LYS A 268 -19.20 21.67 11.80
C LYS A 268 -18.22 22.53 12.59
N GLY A 269 -16.94 22.53 12.19
CA GLY A 269 -15.90 23.38 12.78
C GLY A 269 -14.49 22.77 12.71
N TYR A 270 -13.47 23.58 13.01
CA TYR A 270 -12.07 23.11 13.12
C TYR A 270 -11.83 22.53 14.52
N HIS A 271 -11.49 21.24 14.59
CA HIS A 271 -11.13 20.58 15.83
C HIS A 271 -9.66 20.83 16.19
N PHE A 272 -9.39 21.72 17.15
CA PHE A 272 -8.14 21.65 17.94
C PHE A 272 -8.42 20.81 19.20
N GLY A 273 -8.49 19.49 18.99
CA GLY A 273 -8.50 18.47 20.03
C GLY A 273 -9.71 18.46 20.97
N PHE A 274 -10.76 17.71 20.62
CA PHE A 274 -11.63 16.89 21.51
C PHE A 274 -12.53 16.03 20.59
N PRO A 275 -12.49 14.68 20.64
CA PRO A 275 -13.44 13.84 19.95
C PRO A 275 -14.74 13.84 20.76
N LEU A 276 -15.89 13.97 20.09
CA LEU A 276 -17.08 13.40 20.66
C LEU A 276 -16.95 11.90 20.42
N ASP A 277 -16.36 11.17 21.36
CA ASP A 277 -16.40 9.71 21.29
C ASP A 277 -17.87 9.32 21.38
N ILE A 278 -18.44 8.98 20.23
CA ILE A 278 -19.75 8.33 20.18
C ILE A 278 -19.56 7.03 20.95
N PRO A 279 -20.14 6.92 22.15
CA PRO A 279 -19.82 5.83 23.06
C PRO A 279 -20.29 4.53 22.43
N LEU A 280 -19.46 3.49 22.52
CA LEU A 280 -19.82 2.13 22.12
C LEU A 280 -21.19 1.76 22.69
N GLU A 281 -21.44 2.14 23.95
CA GLU A 281 -22.68 1.91 24.70
C GLU A 281 -23.93 2.50 24.03
N MET A 282 -23.78 3.59 23.27
CA MET A 282 -24.90 4.20 22.54
C MET A 282 -25.42 3.25 21.44
N LEU A 283 -24.50 2.72 20.64
CA LEU A 283 -24.79 1.81 19.53
C LEU A 283 -25.35 0.46 20.00
N GLN A 284 -24.99 0.02 21.22
CA GLN A 284 -25.53 -1.22 21.84
C GLN A 284 -27.06 -1.24 21.92
N SER A 285 -27.68 -0.07 22.09
CA SER A 285 -29.13 0.04 22.24
C SER A 285 -29.90 0.04 20.92
N MET A 286 -29.24 0.42 19.82
CA MET A 286 -29.85 0.68 18.50
C MET A 286 -29.76 -0.56 17.60
N LYS A 287 -30.34 -1.68 18.03
CA LYS A 287 -30.22 -2.99 17.34
C LYS A 287 -30.84 -3.04 15.94
N HIS A 288 -31.70 -2.07 15.62
CA HIS A 288 -32.39 -1.96 14.32
C HIS A 288 -31.76 -0.90 13.40
N LEU A 289 -30.57 -0.40 13.74
CA LEU A 289 -29.87 0.60 12.94
C LEU A 289 -29.53 0.05 11.55
N GLU A 290 -29.96 0.75 10.52
CA GLU A 290 -29.75 0.44 9.11
C GLU A 290 -28.73 1.40 8.47
N GLU A 291 -28.70 2.66 8.91
CA GLU A 291 -27.82 3.69 8.35
C GLU A 291 -27.13 4.45 9.49
N PHE A 292 -25.80 4.53 9.44
CA PHE A 292 -24.99 5.30 10.37
C PHE A 292 -24.06 6.25 9.61
N THR A 293 -24.10 7.52 9.97
CA THR A 293 -23.24 8.57 9.40
C THR A 293 -22.57 9.35 10.51
N ALA A 294 -21.24 9.39 10.48
CA ALA A 294 -20.41 10.21 11.33
C ALA A 294 -19.45 11.03 10.45
N GLU A 295 -19.62 12.35 10.42
CA GLU A 295 -18.73 13.26 9.66
C GLU A 295 -18.01 14.19 10.63
N ASN A 296 -16.68 14.16 10.63
CA ASN A 296 -15.81 15.01 11.46
C ASN A 296 -16.08 14.84 12.97
N VAL A 297 -16.41 13.62 13.41
CA VAL A 297 -16.77 13.33 14.81
C VAL A 297 -15.60 12.71 15.57
N TYR A 298 -14.92 11.78 14.92
CA TYR A 298 -13.85 10.99 15.52
C TYR A 298 -12.49 11.64 15.23
N ILE A 299 -11.55 11.49 16.17
CA ILE A 299 -10.15 11.90 15.99
C ILE A 299 -9.30 10.74 15.43
N GLN A 300 -9.65 9.49 15.76
CA GLN A 300 -8.93 8.28 15.36
C GLN A 300 -9.89 7.21 14.86
N ALA A 301 -9.33 6.14 14.29
CA ALA A 301 -10.07 4.97 13.84
C ALA A 301 -10.86 4.29 14.98
N LEU A 302 -11.98 3.67 14.59
CA LEU A 302 -12.90 2.98 15.50
C LEU A 302 -12.36 1.61 15.93
N ASP A 303 -12.70 1.21 17.16
CA ASP A 303 -12.41 -0.13 17.67
C ASP A 303 -13.20 -1.21 16.91
N PRO A 304 -12.63 -2.42 16.69
CA PRO A 304 -13.30 -3.50 15.97
C PRO A 304 -14.68 -3.90 16.52
N GLU A 305 -14.92 -3.73 17.82
CA GLU A 305 -16.17 -4.10 18.48
C GLU A 305 -17.29 -3.06 18.31
N THR A 306 -17.01 -1.91 17.67
CA THR A 306 -17.94 -0.76 17.56
C THR A 306 -19.32 -1.14 17.05
N PHE A 307 -19.40 -1.98 16.01
CA PHE A 307 -20.67 -2.34 15.36
C PHE A 307 -21.19 -3.73 15.73
N GLN A 308 -20.68 -4.35 16.80
CA GLN A 308 -21.07 -5.70 17.23
C GLN A 308 -22.58 -5.88 17.42
N PHE A 309 -23.29 -4.81 17.81
CA PHE A 309 -24.72 -4.84 18.14
C PHE A 309 -25.64 -4.43 16.99
N ASN A 310 -25.09 -4.08 15.82
CA ASN A 310 -25.84 -3.49 14.71
C ASN A 310 -25.74 -4.32 13.41
N PRO A 311 -26.06 -5.64 13.42
CA PRO A 311 -25.86 -6.53 12.27
C PRO A 311 -26.78 -6.24 11.06
N GLN A 312 -27.75 -5.34 11.22
CA GLN A 312 -28.69 -4.90 10.19
C GLN A 312 -28.18 -3.68 9.40
N LEU A 313 -26.97 -3.19 9.71
CA LEU A 313 -26.41 -2.01 9.05
C LEU A 313 -26.24 -2.26 7.54
N LYS A 314 -26.80 -1.35 6.74
CA LYS A 314 -26.77 -1.34 5.28
C LYS A 314 -25.94 -0.20 4.72
N SER A 315 -25.88 0.93 5.42
CA SER A 315 -25.07 2.09 5.02
C SER A 315 -24.21 2.56 6.18
N LEU A 316 -22.91 2.69 5.93
CA LEU A 316 -21.93 3.20 6.88
C LEU A 316 -21.16 4.34 6.22
N THR A 317 -21.20 5.51 6.82
CA THR A 317 -20.43 6.68 6.40
C THR A 317 -19.59 7.17 7.57
N ILE A 318 -18.27 7.18 7.40
CA ILE A 318 -17.32 7.73 8.36
C ILE A 318 -16.33 8.59 7.57
N GLY A 319 -16.52 9.91 7.61
CA GLY A 319 -15.75 10.86 6.80
C GLY A 319 -15.13 11.97 7.63
N MET A 320 -14.13 12.66 7.07
CA MET A 320 -13.46 13.80 7.70
C MET A 320 -12.80 13.43 9.04
N THR A 321 -12.26 12.21 9.14
CA THR A 321 -11.57 11.67 10.32
C THR A 321 -10.28 10.99 9.87
N ASP A 322 -9.22 11.01 10.69
CA ASP A 322 -8.03 10.19 10.42
C ASP A 322 -8.33 8.69 10.60
N LEU A 323 -8.53 7.99 9.48
CA LEU A 323 -8.72 6.54 9.42
C LEU A 323 -7.51 5.84 8.78
N SER A 324 -6.32 6.41 8.93
CA SER A 324 -5.11 5.84 8.32
C SER A 324 -4.76 4.42 8.82
N ASP A 325 -5.09 4.08 10.07
CA ASP A 325 -4.85 2.77 10.70
C ASP A 325 -6.17 1.97 10.91
N LEU A 326 -7.00 1.85 9.87
CA LEU A 326 -8.27 1.13 9.94
C LEU A 326 -8.08 -0.40 9.93
N LEU A 327 -8.69 -1.09 10.89
CA LEU A 327 -8.59 -2.55 11.05
C LEU A 327 -9.71 -3.31 10.29
N PRO A 328 -9.40 -4.44 9.62
CA PRO A 328 -10.42 -5.24 8.91
C PRO A 328 -11.55 -5.77 9.81
N GLU A 329 -11.23 -6.12 11.06
CA GLU A 329 -12.16 -6.73 12.02
C GLU A 329 -13.38 -5.84 12.32
N LEU A 330 -13.30 -4.53 12.07
CA LEU A 330 -14.40 -3.58 12.25
C LEU A 330 -15.64 -3.92 11.42
N PHE A 331 -15.44 -4.53 10.24
CA PHE A 331 -16.51 -4.78 9.28
C PHE A 331 -17.11 -6.19 9.38
N GLU A 332 -16.47 -7.11 10.13
CA GLU A 332 -16.97 -8.48 10.32
C GLU A 332 -18.38 -8.55 10.92
N PRO A 333 -18.77 -7.70 11.90
CA PRO A 333 -20.10 -7.76 12.50
C PRO A 333 -21.25 -7.30 11.59
N ILE A 334 -20.96 -6.69 10.43
CA ILE A 334 -21.93 -6.02 9.56
C ILE A 334 -21.95 -6.61 8.13
N PRO A 335 -22.30 -7.90 7.95
CA PRO A 335 -22.20 -8.60 6.66
C PRO A 335 -23.19 -8.11 5.59
N ASN A 336 -24.24 -7.38 6.00
CA ASN A 336 -25.29 -6.88 5.11
C ASN A 336 -25.01 -5.48 4.55
N LEU A 337 -23.80 -4.96 4.78
CA LEU A 337 -23.41 -3.62 4.35
C LEU A 337 -23.49 -3.50 2.83
N GLN A 338 -24.20 -2.49 2.34
CA GLN A 338 -24.43 -2.21 0.92
C GLN A 338 -23.67 -0.97 0.45
N VAL A 339 -23.53 0.02 1.32
CA VAL A 339 -22.84 1.29 1.05
C VAL A 339 -21.81 1.53 2.14
N LEU A 340 -20.56 1.72 1.73
CA LEU A 340 -19.47 2.13 2.60
C LEU A 340 -18.86 3.42 2.05
N ASP A 341 -18.88 4.47 2.86
CA ASP A 341 -18.35 5.78 2.50
C ASP A 341 -17.30 6.21 3.53
N LEU A 342 -16.04 6.21 3.11
CA LEU A 342 -14.89 6.60 3.91
C LEU A 342 -14.14 7.76 3.22
N SER A 343 -14.90 8.68 2.61
CA SER A 343 -14.34 9.83 1.91
C SER A 343 -13.75 10.85 2.90
N GLU A 344 -12.70 11.56 2.47
CA GLU A 344 -12.01 12.59 3.29
C GLU A 344 -11.40 12.03 4.58
N SER A 345 -10.87 10.80 4.56
CA SER A 345 -10.45 10.08 5.78
C SER A 345 -8.96 9.69 5.85
N GLN A 346 -8.10 10.31 5.04
CA GLN A 346 -6.64 10.09 5.02
C GLN A 346 -6.23 8.61 4.85
N ILE A 347 -7.08 7.82 4.18
CA ILE A 347 -6.84 6.39 3.92
C ILE A 347 -5.71 6.25 2.89
N LYS A 348 -4.73 5.38 3.17
CA LYS A 348 -3.55 5.17 2.32
C LYS A 348 -3.62 3.93 1.44
N SER A 349 -4.32 2.89 1.90
CA SER A 349 -4.50 1.63 1.18
C SER A 349 -5.87 1.01 1.49
N LEU A 350 -6.29 0.05 0.67
CA LEU A 350 -7.53 -0.71 0.86
C LEU A 350 -7.30 -2.02 1.63
N ASP A 351 -6.20 -2.14 2.37
CA ASP A 351 -5.83 -3.38 3.06
C ASP A 351 -6.81 -3.75 4.18
N PHE A 352 -7.55 -2.78 4.72
CA PHE A 352 -8.64 -2.97 5.68
C PHE A 352 -9.81 -3.80 5.12
N LEU A 353 -9.86 -4.07 3.81
CA LEU A 353 -10.85 -4.96 3.18
C LEU A 353 -10.29 -6.37 2.93
N THR A 354 -9.01 -6.61 3.20
CA THR A 354 -8.42 -7.93 2.98
C THR A 354 -8.99 -8.92 3.97
N HIS A 355 -9.36 -10.11 3.48
CA HIS A 355 -9.96 -11.19 4.28
C HIS A 355 -11.35 -10.91 4.86
N VAL A 356 -11.94 -9.74 4.62
CA VAL A 356 -13.32 -9.40 5.01
C VAL A 356 -14.24 -9.58 3.82
N ASN A 357 -15.02 -10.66 3.82
CA ASN A 357 -15.99 -10.89 2.76
C ASN A 357 -17.24 -10.02 2.98
N LEU A 358 -17.47 -9.02 2.12
CA LEU A 358 -18.66 -8.16 2.15
C LEU A 358 -19.55 -8.47 0.93
N PRO A 359 -20.37 -9.53 1.00
CA PRO A 359 -21.09 -10.04 -0.16
C PRO A 359 -22.22 -9.12 -0.64
N ALA A 360 -22.68 -8.20 0.22
CA ALA A 360 -23.77 -7.27 -0.09
C ALA A 360 -23.28 -5.89 -0.54
N LEU A 361 -21.96 -5.60 -0.48
CA LEU A 361 -21.43 -4.27 -0.73
C LEU A 361 -21.53 -3.91 -2.20
N ARG A 362 -22.31 -2.87 -2.51
CA ARG A 362 -22.60 -2.40 -3.87
C ARG A 362 -21.88 -1.10 -4.19
N CYS A 363 -21.68 -0.24 -3.20
CA CYS A 363 -21.12 1.09 -3.38
C CYS A 363 -19.99 1.32 -2.37
N LEU A 364 -18.78 1.55 -2.88
CA LEU A 364 -17.61 1.92 -2.08
C LEU A 364 -17.15 3.32 -2.49
N LYS A 365 -17.11 4.24 -1.53
CA LYS A 365 -16.65 5.61 -1.74
C LYS A 365 -15.43 5.90 -0.90
N LEU A 366 -14.36 6.31 -1.58
CA LEU A 366 -13.04 6.58 -1.03
C LEU A 366 -12.49 7.88 -1.62
N ARG A 367 -13.36 8.86 -1.83
CA ARG A 367 -13.01 10.14 -2.45
C ARG A 367 -12.11 10.96 -1.50
N ASP A 368 -11.21 11.77 -2.06
CA ASP A 368 -10.39 12.73 -1.30
C ASP A 368 -9.59 12.01 -0.17
N ASN A 369 -8.88 10.94 -0.52
CA ASN A 369 -8.00 10.18 0.38
C ASN A 369 -6.55 10.19 -0.14
N ASP A 370 -5.65 9.49 0.54
CA ASP A 370 -4.22 9.39 0.20
C ASP A 370 -3.87 8.04 -0.47
N ILE A 371 -4.81 7.47 -1.23
CA ILE A 371 -4.61 6.17 -1.88
C ILE A 371 -3.67 6.33 -3.07
N THR A 372 -2.53 5.66 -3.01
CA THR A 372 -1.50 5.71 -4.06
C THR A 372 -1.55 4.49 -4.99
N VAL A 373 -1.72 3.29 -4.41
CA VAL A 373 -1.73 2.01 -5.12
C VAL A 373 -2.95 1.20 -4.71
N ILE A 374 -3.61 0.58 -5.68
CA ILE A 374 -4.73 -0.33 -5.48
C ILE A 374 -4.35 -1.72 -5.97
N ASN A 375 -4.38 -2.70 -5.06
CA ASN A 375 -4.21 -4.09 -5.41
C ASN A 375 -5.56 -4.67 -5.88
N GLU A 376 -5.64 -5.17 -7.11
CA GLU A 376 -6.88 -5.67 -7.70
C GLU A 376 -7.44 -6.92 -7.02
N THR A 377 -6.61 -7.67 -6.28
CA THR A 377 -7.05 -8.89 -5.60
C THR A 377 -8.09 -8.62 -4.52
N ILE A 378 -8.15 -7.40 -3.96
CA ILE A 378 -9.13 -7.03 -2.93
C ILE A 378 -10.58 -7.15 -3.43
N PHE A 379 -10.81 -6.97 -4.73
CA PHE A 379 -12.16 -6.99 -5.31
C PHE A 379 -12.78 -8.39 -5.31
N GLN A 380 -11.98 -9.45 -5.08
CA GLN A 380 -12.51 -10.80 -4.86
C GLN A 380 -13.36 -10.90 -3.58
N TYR A 381 -13.09 -10.04 -2.59
CA TYR A 381 -13.84 -9.98 -1.33
C TYR A 381 -15.10 -9.11 -1.44
N LEU A 382 -15.30 -8.43 -2.57
CA LEU A 382 -16.42 -7.52 -2.86
C LEU A 382 -17.21 -7.98 -4.10
N PRO A 383 -17.79 -9.19 -4.10
CA PRO A 383 -18.35 -9.80 -5.31
C PRO A 383 -19.57 -9.07 -5.88
N ALA A 384 -20.29 -8.28 -5.07
CA ALA A 384 -21.49 -7.55 -5.49
C ALA A 384 -21.23 -6.06 -5.77
N LEU A 385 -19.96 -5.64 -5.83
CA LEU A 385 -19.61 -4.23 -6.05
C LEU A 385 -20.13 -3.77 -7.42
N THR A 386 -20.76 -2.60 -7.43
CA THR A 386 -21.36 -1.98 -8.64
C THR A 386 -20.78 -0.60 -8.91
N HIS A 387 -20.48 0.18 -7.88
CA HIS A 387 -19.94 1.53 -8.00
C HIS A 387 -18.73 1.70 -7.08
N LEU A 388 -17.65 2.22 -7.65
CA LEU A 388 -16.42 2.57 -6.93
C LEU A 388 -16.07 4.04 -7.20
N TYR A 389 -15.98 4.83 -6.13
CA TYR A 389 -15.62 6.24 -6.19
C TYR A 389 -14.24 6.45 -5.56
N LEU A 390 -13.33 7.00 -6.35
CA LEU A 390 -11.92 7.15 -6.04
C LEU A 390 -11.38 8.52 -6.49
N GLU A 391 -12.26 9.49 -6.75
CA GLU A 391 -11.85 10.82 -7.17
C GLU A 391 -10.90 11.47 -6.15
N ASN A 392 -9.99 12.32 -6.65
CA ASN A 392 -9.05 13.09 -5.83
C ASN A 392 -8.14 12.23 -4.93
N ASN A 393 -7.60 11.11 -5.45
CA ASN A 393 -6.54 10.34 -4.80
C ASN A 393 -5.20 10.49 -5.53
N PRO A 394 -4.05 10.49 -4.82
CA PRO A 394 -2.73 10.68 -5.40
C PRO A 394 -2.16 9.40 -6.04
N PHE A 395 -2.78 8.91 -7.12
CA PHE A 395 -2.39 7.65 -7.75
C PHE A 395 -0.96 7.63 -8.30
N THR A 396 -0.32 6.48 -8.18
CA THR A 396 0.99 6.18 -8.77
C THR A 396 0.83 5.55 -10.16
N CYS A 397 1.45 6.14 -11.19
CA CYS A 397 1.45 5.66 -12.56
C CYS A 397 2.75 4.94 -12.90
N ASP A 398 2.86 3.75 -12.32
CA ASP A 398 3.88 2.75 -12.63
C ASP A 398 3.23 1.35 -12.71
N CYS A 399 4.05 0.31 -12.77
CA CYS A 399 3.56 -1.07 -12.86
C CYS A 399 2.80 -1.57 -11.62
N SER A 400 2.84 -0.87 -10.49
CA SER A 400 2.13 -1.23 -9.26
C SER A 400 0.62 -1.12 -9.42
N ASN A 401 0.12 -0.16 -10.22
CA ASN A 401 -1.31 -0.01 -10.52
C ASN A 401 -1.73 -0.70 -11.84
N ALA A 402 -0.83 -1.43 -12.52
CA ALA A 402 -1.13 -2.06 -13.80
C ALA A 402 -2.28 -3.07 -13.68
N GLY A 403 -2.33 -3.83 -12.59
CA GLY A 403 -3.41 -4.77 -12.30
C GLY A 403 -4.76 -4.07 -12.09
N PHE A 404 -4.79 -2.99 -11.32
CA PHE A 404 -5.99 -2.16 -11.15
C PHE A 404 -6.47 -1.55 -12.48
N ILE A 405 -5.58 -0.96 -13.28
CA ILE A 405 -5.93 -0.38 -14.59
C ILE A 405 -6.53 -1.44 -15.51
N GLN A 406 -5.94 -2.64 -15.54
CA GLN A 406 -6.45 -3.77 -16.31
C GLN A 406 -7.81 -4.24 -15.78
N TRP A 407 -7.99 -4.27 -14.46
CA TRP A 407 -9.27 -4.60 -13.82
C TRP A 407 -10.36 -3.58 -14.21
N VAL A 408 -10.06 -2.28 -14.19
CA VAL A 408 -11.02 -1.23 -14.60
C VAL A 408 -11.45 -1.39 -16.06
N ARG A 409 -10.51 -1.74 -16.96
CA ARG A 409 -10.81 -1.93 -18.39
C ARG A 409 -11.57 -3.22 -18.69
N SER A 410 -11.35 -4.27 -17.91
CA SER A 410 -11.89 -5.61 -18.17
C SER A 410 -13.19 -5.92 -17.42
N ASN A 411 -13.42 -5.26 -16.28
CA ASN A 411 -14.58 -5.51 -15.44
C ASN A 411 -15.84 -4.83 -16.02
N THR A 412 -16.88 -5.63 -16.30
CA THR A 412 -18.16 -5.17 -16.81
C THR A 412 -19.22 -4.94 -15.74
N GLN A 413 -19.00 -5.43 -14.51
CA GLN A 413 -19.96 -5.33 -13.41
C GLN A 413 -19.77 -4.03 -12.62
N THR A 414 -18.53 -3.69 -12.29
CA THR A 414 -18.23 -2.54 -11.44
C THR A 414 -17.89 -1.31 -12.28
N GLN A 415 -18.69 -0.27 -12.14
CA GLN A 415 -18.39 1.05 -12.69
C GLN A 415 -17.46 1.82 -11.74
N VAL A 416 -16.22 2.07 -12.18
CA VAL A 416 -15.34 3.05 -11.52
C VAL A 416 -15.73 4.43 -12.02
N VAL A 417 -16.37 5.20 -11.14
CA VAL A 417 -17.02 6.46 -11.49
C VAL A 417 -15.97 7.52 -11.81
N ASN A 418 -16.13 8.22 -12.94
CA ASN A 418 -15.20 9.25 -13.42
C ASN A 418 -13.74 8.79 -13.60
N SER A 419 -13.49 7.49 -13.83
CA SER A 419 -12.14 6.91 -13.97
C SER A 419 -11.26 7.58 -15.03
N HIS A 420 -11.86 8.10 -16.10
CA HIS A 420 -11.18 8.88 -17.16
C HIS A 420 -10.60 10.22 -16.68
N GLN A 421 -11.03 10.72 -15.52
CA GLN A 421 -10.57 11.98 -14.97
C GLN A 421 -9.40 11.81 -14.00
N TYR A 422 -9.14 10.60 -13.52
CA TYR A 422 -8.14 10.33 -12.47
C TYR A 422 -6.74 10.70 -12.96
N THR A 423 -5.98 11.37 -12.11
CA THR A 423 -4.65 11.89 -12.45
C THR A 423 -3.55 11.22 -11.65
N CYS A 424 -2.39 11.06 -12.27
CA CYS A 424 -1.18 10.57 -11.65
C CYS A 424 -0.53 11.66 -10.78
N SER A 425 -0.10 11.30 -9.57
CA SER A 425 0.72 12.17 -8.70
C SER A 425 2.21 11.79 -8.75
N PHE A 426 2.49 10.49 -8.91
CA PHE A 426 3.84 9.93 -8.99
C PHE A 426 3.95 8.99 -10.21
N PRO A 427 5.11 8.86 -10.88
CA PRO A 427 6.35 9.62 -10.71
C PRO A 427 6.20 11.09 -11.16
N VAL A 428 7.09 11.97 -10.68
CA VAL A 428 7.05 13.42 -10.98
C VAL A 428 7.02 13.72 -12.49
N ALA A 429 7.60 12.85 -13.32
CA ALA A 429 7.58 12.98 -14.77
C ALA A 429 6.17 12.87 -15.40
N GLU A 430 5.28 12.10 -14.77
CA GLU A 430 3.91 11.84 -15.22
C GLU A 430 2.87 12.60 -14.39
N GLN A 431 3.30 13.56 -13.56
CA GLN A 431 2.39 14.27 -12.68
C GLN A 431 1.32 15.03 -13.50
N GLY A 432 0.05 14.77 -13.21
CA GLY A 432 -1.09 15.35 -13.90
C GLY A 432 -1.54 14.60 -15.18
N SER A 433 -0.80 13.59 -15.64
CA SER A 433 -1.29 12.71 -16.72
C SER A 433 -2.44 11.82 -16.23
N LYS A 434 -3.22 11.24 -17.16
CA LYS A 434 -4.39 10.44 -16.80
C LYS A 434 -3.99 9.01 -16.44
N LEU A 435 -4.53 8.49 -15.33
CA LEU A 435 -4.22 7.14 -14.85
C LEU A 435 -4.51 6.06 -15.89
N LEU A 436 -5.64 6.18 -16.61
CA LEU A 436 -6.05 5.21 -17.62
C LEU A 436 -5.27 5.32 -18.94
N ASP A 437 -4.49 6.37 -19.15
CA ASP A 437 -3.65 6.52 -20.36
C ASP A 437 -2.29 5.83 -20.21
N PHE A 438 -1.94 5.38 -19.00
CA PHE A 438 -0.69 4.67 -18.73
C PHE A 438 -0.59 3.34 -19.50
N ASP A 439 0.55 3.10 -20.14
CA ASP A 439 0.80 1.88 -20.91
C ASP A 439 1.19 0.72 -19.99
N ILE A 440 0.20 -0.12 -19.70
CA ILE A 440 0.37 -1.34 -18.91
C ILE A 440 1.09 -2.47 -19.66
N GLN A 441 1.22 -2.43 -20.99
CA GLN A 441 1.83 -3.55 -21.75
C GLN A 441 3.29 -3.74 -21.39
N SER A 442 3.98 -2.64 -21.09
CA SER A 442 5.38 -2.62 -20.66
C SER A 442 5.63 -3.33 -19.32
N CYS A 443 4.58 -3.57 -18.52
CA CYS A 443 4.68 -4.19 -17.19
C CYS A 443 4.60 -5.72 -17.22
N TRP A 444 4.07 -6.32 -18.29
CA TRP A 444 3.91 -7.76 -18.38
C TRP A 444 5.06 -8.37 -19.17
N MET A 445 5.72 -9.38 -18.58
CA MET A 445 6.74 -10.16 -19.28
C MET A 445 6.09 -10.86 -20.47
N ASP A 446 6.53 -10.52 -21.69
CA ASP A 446 6.04 -11.17 -22.90
C ASP A 446 6.53 -12.63 -22.93
N VAL A 447 5.61 -13.56 -22.65
CA VAL A 447 5.86 -15.00 -22.72
C VAL A 447 6.40 -15.39 -24.10
N SER A 448 5.99 -14.68 -25.15
CA SER A 448 6.48 -14.87 -26.51
C SER A 448 7.98 -14.59 -26.61
N PHE A 449 8.48 -13.57 -25.90
CA PHE A 449 9.90 -13.25 -25.85
C PHE A 449 10.71 -14.33 -25.11
N LEU A 450 10.18 -14.87 -24.01
CA LEU A 450 10.82 -15.99 -23.31
C LEU A 450 10.85 -17.28 -24.17
N CYS A 451 9.76 -17.58 -24.87
CA CYS A 451 9.71 -18.68 -25.84
C CYS A 451 10.67 -18.47 -27.02
N PHE A 452 10.85 -17.23 -27.47
CA PHE A 452 11.82 -16.88 -28.50
C PHE A 452 13.26 -17.10 -28.04
N ILE A 453 13.61 -16.68 -26.81
CA ILE A 453 14.94 -16.93 -26.23
C ILE A 453 15.19 -18.44 -26.10
N SER A 454 14.23 -19.19 -25.56
CA SER A 454 14.41 -20.63 -25.33
C SER A 454 14.57 -21.41 -26.64
N SER A 455 13.75 -21.12 -27.65
CA SER A 455 13.88 -21.74 -28.98
C SER A 455 15.18 -21.36 -29.69
N SER A 456 15.64 -20.11 -29.56
CA SER A 456 16.95 -19.66 -30.09
C SER A 456 18.13 -20.36 -29.41
N CYS A 457 18.08 -20.57 -28.10
CA CYS A 457 19.10 -21.33 -27.37
C CYS A 457 19.13 -22.80 -27.78
N ILE A 458 17.96 -23.45 -27.92
CA ILE A 458 17.86 -24.84 -28.36
C ILE A 458 18.45 -25.00 -29.76
N THR A 459 18.08 -24.13 -30.70
CA THR A 459 18.62 -24.18 -32.07
C THR A 459 20.13 -24.01 -32.07
N LEU A 460 20.69 -23.06 -31.31
CA LEU A 460 22.13 -22.88 -31.18
C LEU A 460 22.83 -24.13 -30.61
N VAL A 461 22.27 -24.74 -29.55
CA VAL A 461 22.83 -25.96 -28.95
C VAL A 461 22.80 -27.12 -29.95
N THR A 462 21.71 -27.31 -30.69
CA THR A 462 21.62 -28.37 -31.72
C THR A 462 22.65 -28.17 -32.84
N LEU A 463 22.88 -26.93 -33.27
CA LEU A 463 23.92 -26.61 -34.26
C LEU A 463 25.32 -26.87 -33.69
N LEU A 464 25.58 -26.44 -32.45
CA LEU A 464 26.88 -26.61 -31.80
C LEU A 464 27.21 -28.09 -31.58
N THR A 465 26.24 -28.87 -31.10
CA THR A 465 26.37 -30.32 -30.90
C THR A 465 26.58 -31.06 -32.22
N SER A 466 25.87 -30.69 -33.29
CA SER A 466 26.09 -31.24 -34.63
C SER A 466 27.49 -30.91 -35.16
N PHE A 467 27.93 -29.65 -35.01
CA PHE A 467 29.28 -29.19 -35.39
C PHE A 467 30.38 -29.96 -34.63
N ILE A 468 30.23 -30.07 -33.30
CA ILE A 468 31.16 -30.80 -32.45
C ILE A 468 31.20 -32.28 -32.84
N TYR A 469 30.06 -32.91 -33.10
CA TYR A 469 30.00 -34.31 -33.50
C TYR A 469 30.65 -34.55 -34.86
N HIS A 470 30.42 -33.68 -35.85
CA HIS A 470 30.96 -33.87 -37.19
C HIS A 470 32.47 -33.59 -37.27
N PHE A 471 32.94 -32.48 -36.68
CA PHE A 471 34.32 -32.02 -36.84
C PHE A 471 35.25 -32.41 -35.69
N LEU A 472 34.74 -32.45 -34.45
CA LEU A 472 35.56 -32.51 -33.23
C LEU A 472 35.47 -33.86 -32.50
N ARG A 473 34.61 -34.80 -32.92
CA ARG A 473 34.37 -36.07 -32.21
C ARG A 473 35.65 -36.87 -31.94
N TRP A 474 36.54 -36.98 -32.93
CA TRP A 474 37.79 -37.73 -32.77
C TRP A 474 38.80 -37.00 -31.87
N GLN A 475 38.84 -35.67 -31.93
CA GLN A 475 39.68 -34.86 -31.05
C GLN A 475 39.21 -34.93 -29.59
N ILE A 476 37.90 -34.85 -29.35
CA ILE A 476 37.32 -34.96 -28.01
C ILE A 476 37.56 -36.36 -27.43
N ALA A 477 37.32 -37.42 -28.19
CA ALA A 477 37.60 -38.80 -27.73
C ALA A 477 39.07 -38.99 -27.35
N TYR A 478 39.99 -38.47 -28.17
CA TYR A 478 41.43 -38.51 -27.88
C TYR A 478 41.79 -37.74 -26.60
N THR A 479 41.30 -36.51 -26.44
CA THR A 479 41.55 -35.71 -25.22
C THR A 479 40.93 -36.33 -23.96
N PHE A 480 39.76 -36.98 -24.08
CA PHE A 480 39.14 -37.69 -22.96
C PHE A 480 40.02 -38.85 -22.47
N HIS A 481 40.56 -39.66 -23.38
CA HIS A 481 41.49 -40.73 -23.02
C HIS A 481 42.79 -40.20 -22.43
N LEU A 482 43.31 -39.08 -22.95
CA LEU A 482 44.50 -38.41 -22.41
C LEU A 482 44.25 -37.90 -20.97
N PHE A 483 43.08 -37.29 -20.73
CA PHE A 483 42.68 -36.81 -19.41
C PHE A 483 42.47 -37.96 -18.42
N LEU A 484 41.90 -39.08 -18.87
CA LEU A 484 41.74 -40.28 -18.05
C LEU A 484 43.10 -40.86 -17.64
N ALA A 485 44.06 -40.88 -18.57
CA ALA A 485 45.44 -41.30 -18.30
C ALA A 485 46.11 -40.37 -17.27
N PHE A 486 45.93 -39.05 -17.40
CA PHE A 486 46.42 -38.06 -16.44
C PHE A 486 45.82 -38.25 -15.04
N LEU A 487 44.51 -38.50 -14.93
CA LEU A 487 43.86 -38.77 -13.65
C LEU A 487 44.34 -40.06 -12.99
N TYR A 488 44.60 -41.10 -13.78
CA TYR A 488 45.15 -42.37 -13.29
C TYR A 488 46.57 -42.17 -12.72
N GLU A 489 47.41 -41.41 -13.42
CA GLU A 489 48.77 -41.10 -12.97
C GLU A 489 48.78 -40.19 -11.72
N SER A 490 47.89 -39.19 -11.67
CA SER A 490 47.74 -38.30 -10.51
C SER A 490 47.32 -39.03 -9.24
N ARG A 491 46.43 -40.03 -9.36
CA ARG A 491 46.07 -40.92 -8.23
C ARG A 491 47.24 -41.80 -7.79
N ARG A 492 48.08 -42.25 -8.72
CA ARG A 492 49.27 -43.07 -8.41
C ARG A 492 50.33 -42.26 -7.67
N ARG A 493 50.53 -40.98 -8.02
CA ARG A 493 51.45 -40.07 -7.33
C ARG A 493 51.06 -39.78 -5.86
N LYS A 494 49.77 -39.82 -5.51
CA LYS A 494 49.28 -39.60 -4.13
C LYS A 494 49.49 -40.80 -3.19
N LYS A 495 49.67 -42.01 -3.71
CA LYS A 495 50.05 -43.20 -2.93
C LYS A 495 51.56 -43.34 -2.99
N GLY A 496 52.29 -42.57 -2.18
CA GLY A 496 53.75 -42.58 -2.15
C GLY A 496 54.30 -44.02 -2.05
N ALA A 497 55.11 -44.41 -3.04
CA ALA A 497 55.80 -45.70 -3.01
C ALA A 497 56.91 -45.69 -1.93
N PRO A 498 57.11 -46.79 -1.17
CA PRO A 498 58.19 -46.87 -0.20
C PRO A 498 59.56 -46.78 -0.90
N LEU A 499 60.46 -45.97 -0.35
CA LEU A 499 61.84 -45.83 -0.84
C LEU A 499 62.58 -47.16 -0.62
N GLN A 500 63.09 -47.77 -1.69
CA GLN A 500 63.70 -49.11 -1.69
C GLN A 500 65.22 -49.08 -1.47
N TYR A 501 65.84 -47.92 -1.71
CA TYR A 501 67.29 -47.68 -1.64
C TYR A 501 67.60 -46.32 -0.98
N ASP A 502 68.79 -46.22 -0.37
CA ASP A 502 69.26 -44.97 0.24
C ASP A 502 69.87 -44.02 -0.80
N ALA A 503 70.59 -44.56 -1.79
CA ALA A 503 71.07 -43.75 -2.89
C ALA A 503 71.16 -44.52 -4.22
N PHE A 504 70.77 -43.85 -5.30
CA PHE A 504 71.04 -44.30 -6.68
C PHE A 504 72.37 -43.72 -7.14
N ILE A 505 73.24 -44.56 -7.71
CA ILE A 505 74.54 -44.12 -8.22
C ILE A 505 74.48 -44.05 -9.75
N SER A 506 74.66 -42.85 -10.28
CA SER A 506 74.80 -42.58 -11.70
C SER A 506 76.28 -42.40 -12.04
N TYR A 507 76.78 -43.24 -12.94
CA TYR A 507 78.18 -43.27 -13.35
C TYR A 507 78.31 -43.81 -14.78
N ASN A 508 79.51 -43.71 -15.36
CA ASN A 508 79.81 -44.28 -16.66
C ASN A 508 80.35 -45.71 -16.50
N ILE A 509 79.99 -46.64 -17.39
CA ILE A 509 80.47 -48.04 -17.38
C ILE A 509 82.01 -48.13 -17.26
N HIS A 510 82.76 -47.20 -17.83
CA HIS A 510 84.22 -47.21 -17.71
C HIS A 510 84.75 -46.88 -16.30
N ASP A 511 83.94 -46.24 -15.46
CA ASP A 511 84.25 -45.88 -14.09
C ASP A 511 83.75 -46.95 -13.08
N GLU A 512 83.09 -48.00 -13.57
CA GLU A 512 82.56 -49.12 -12.76
C GLU A 512 83.63 -49.79 -11.91
N ALA A 513 84.84 -49.96 -12.45
CA ALA A 513 85.96 -50.56 -11.72
C ALA A 513 86.35 -49.75 -10.47
N TRP A 514 86.25 -48.41 -10.53
CA TRP A 514 86.51 -47.55 -9.38
C TRP A 514 85.39 -47.67 -8.34
N ILE A 515 84.13 -47.73 -8.78
CA ILE A 515 82.98 -47.87 -7.88
C ILE A 515 83.04 -49.18 -7.12
N CYS A 516 83.29 -50.29 -7.81
CA CYS A 516 83.35 -51.61 -7.19
C CYS A 516 84.53 -51.77 -6.21
N ARG A 517 85.67 -51.10 -6.47
CA ARG A 517 86.88 -51.25 -5.65
C ARG A 517 86.99 -50.22 -4.52
N GLU A 518 86.55 -48.99 -4.74
CA GLU A 518 86.75 -47.88 -3.79
C GLU A 518 85.45 -47.46 -3.10
N MET A 519 84.32 -47.41 -3.82
CA MET A 519 83.07 -46.85 -3.31
C MET A 519 82.19 -47.87 -2.56
N LEU A 520 81.97 -49.06 -3.14
CA LEU A 520 81.08 -50.07 -2.56
C LEU A 520 81.60 -50.64 -1.22
N PRO A 521 82.90 -50.96 -1.05
CA PRO A 521 83.39 -51.50 0.22
C PRO A 521 83.19 -50.52 1.38
N VAL A 522 83.34 -49.22 1.12
CA VAL A 522 83.19 -48.18 2.14
C VAL A 522 81.72 -47.85 2.40
N LEU A 523 80.91 -47.63 1.35
CA LEU A 523 79.54 -47.16 1.53
C LEU A 523 78.54 -48.27 1.86
N GLU A 524 78.60 -49.43 1.18
CA GLU A 524 77.73 -50.58 1.52
C GLU A 524 78.33 -51.44 2.62
N GLY A 525 79.65 -51.67 2.59
CA GLY A 525 80.33 -52.56 3.54
C GLY A 525 80.54 -51.94 4.92
N GLU A 526 81.31 -50.85 5.02
CA GLU A 526 81.65 -50.21 6.30
C GLU A 526 80.54 -49.29 6.84
N GLN A 527 79.84 -48.55 5.96
CA GLN A 527 78.82 -47.57 6.36
C GLN A 527 77.37 -48.09 6.30
N GLY A 528 77.13 -49.25 5.67
CA GLY A 528 75.82 -49.93 5.69
C GLY A 528 74.72 -49.31 4.83
N TRP A 529 75.03 -48.42 3.87
CA TRP A 529 74.04 -47.82 2.97
C TRP A 529 73.57 -48.81 1.90
N LYS A 530 72.29 -48.77 1.53
CA LYS A 530 71.78 -49.61 0.43
C LYS A 530 71.78 -48.83 -0.88
N LEU A 531 72.67 -49.19 -1.80
CA LEU A 531 72.87 -48.46 -3.06
C LEU A 531 72.17 -49.16 -4.24
N CYS A 532 71.67 -48.37 -5.19
CA CYS A 532 71.12 -48.86 -6.45
C CYS A 532 72.10 -48.61 -7.59
N LEU A 533 72.52 -49.67 -8.26
CA LEU A 533 73.47 -49.65 -9.38
C LEU A 533 72.78 -50.13 -10.67
N HIS A 534 73.04 -49.45 -11.79
CA HIS A 534 72.41 -49.81 -13.06
C HIS A 534 72.77 -51.22 -13.57
N HIS A 535 73.97 -51.73 -13.31
CA HIS A 535 74.36 -53.09 -13.75
C HIS A 535 73.80 -54.22 -12.85
N ARG A 536 73.35 -53.89 -11.63
CA ARG A 536 72.95 -54.89 -10.61
C ARG A 536 71.44 -54.92 -10.40
N ASP A 537 70.83 -53.75 -10.28
CA ASP A 537 69.48 -53.57 -9.74
C ASP A 537 68.43 -53.33 -10.84
N PHE A 538 68.83 -53.10 -12.09
CA PHE A 538 67.89 -52.84 -13.19
C PHE A 538 67.22 -54.13 -13.67
N GLN A 539 65.90 -54.07 -13.88
CA GLN A 539 65.13 -55.22 -14.34
C GLN A 539 65.33 -55.44 -15.85
N PRO A 540 65.81 -56.62 -16.28
CA PRO A 540 65.94 -56.96 -17.70
C PRO A 540 64.59 -56.93 -18.41
N GLY A 541 64.53 -56.33 -19.60
CA GLY A 541 63.32 -56.25 -20.42
C GLY A 541 62.43 -55.02 -20.17
N LYS A 542 62.68 -54.24 -19.11
CA LYS A 542 62.01 -52.95 -18.88
C LYS A 542 62.73 -51.81 -19.65
N PRO A 543 62.01 -50.82 -20.23
CA PRO A 543 62.65 -49.69 -20.90
C PRO A 543 63.64 -49.00 -19.96
N ILE A 544 64.87 -48.74 -20.43
CA ILE A 544 65.96 -48.23 -19.60
C ILE A 544 65.62 -46.87 -18.94
N ILE A 545 64.83 -46.03 -19.60
CA ILE A 545 64.34 -44.75 -19.05
C ILE A 545 63.41 -45.00 -17.85
N GLU A 546 62.55 -46.01 -17.89
CA GLU A 546 61.69 -46.35 -16.76
C GLU A 546 62.49 -46.98 -15.62
N ASN A 547 63.50 -47.81 -15.91
CA ASN A 547 64.42 -48.34 -14.88
C ASN A 547 65.18 -47.20 -14.17
N ILE A 548 65.66 -46.21 -14.91
CA ILE A 548 66.31 -45.00 -14.37
C ILE A 548 65.32 -44.20 -13.52
N THR A 549 64.09 -44.01 -14.02
CA THR A 549 63.05 -43.25 -13.31
C THR A 549 62.71 -43.92 -11.99
N ASP A 550 62.47 -45.22 -11.99
CA ASP A 550 62.19 -46.00 -10.79
C ASP A 550 63.37 -46.00 -9.81
N ALA A 551 64.61 -46.11 -10.30
CA ALA A 551 65.80 -46.07 -9.47
C ALA A 551 65.99 -44.71 -8.80
N ILE A 552 65.74 -43.62 -9.52
CA ILE A 552 65.78 -42.26 -8.98
C ILE A 552 64.67 -42.07 -7.95
N TYR A 553 63.39 -42.30 -8.31
CA TYR A 553 62.26 -42.06 -7.40
C TYR A 553 62.19 -43.05 -6.23
N GLY A 554 62.71 -44.27 -6.42
CA GLY A 554 62.86 -45.30 -5.39
C GLY A 554 64.05 -45.08 -4.44
N SER A 555 64.91 -44.10 -4.71
CA SER A 555 66.06 -43.75 -3.88
C SER A 555 65.88 -42.43 -3.13
N ARG A 556 66.44 -42.33 -1.91
CA ARG A 556 66.42 -41.10 -1.10
C ARG A 556 67.35 -40.01 -1.66
N LYS A 557 68.52 -40.40 -2.15
CA LYS A 557 69.54 -39.51 -2.75
C LYS A 557 69.97 -40.07 -4.12
N THR A 558 70.54 -39.22 -4.96
CA THR A 558 71.18 -39.60 -6.22
C THR A 558 72.62 -39.09 -6.21
N ILE A 559 73.59 -40.00 -6.28
CA ILE A 559 75.01 -39.68 -6.37
C ILE A 559 75.43 -39.75 -7.84
N CYS A 560 75.96 -38.66 -8.37
CA CYS A 560 76.54 -38.63 -9.73
C CYS A 560 78.07 -38.62 -9.62
N VAL A 561 78.71 -39.64 -10.17
CA VAL A 561 80.17 -39.74 -10.30
C VAL A 561 80.58 -39.16 -11.66
N ILE A 562 81.20 -37.98 -11.63
CA ILE A 562 81.47 -37.16 -12.81
C ILE A 562 82.93 -37.32 -13.25
N THR A 563 83.06 -37.77 -14.50
CA THR A 563 84.28 -37.78 -15.32
C THR A 563 84.00 -37.12 -16.68
N ARG A 564 85.04 -36.81 -17.45
CA ARG A 564 84.92 -36.33 -18.85
C ARG A 564 84.16 -37.34 -19.70
N ARG A 565 84.32 -38.64 -19.44
CA ARG A 565 83.59 -39.73 -20.11
C ARG A 565 82.12 -39.76 -19.71
N TYR A 566 81.82 -39.51 -18.44
CA TYR A 566 80.45 -39.35 -17.96
C TYR A 566 79.72 -38.19 -18.67
N LEU A 567 80.38 -37.05 -18.88
CA LEU A 567 79.79 -35.90 -19.59
C LEU A 567 79.55 -36.13 -21.10
N GLN A 568 80.26 -37.09 -21.71
CA GLN A 568 80.10 -37.46 -23.13
C GLN A 568 79.02 -38.53 -23.35
N SER A 569 78.57 -39.20 -22.30
CA SER A 569 77.55 -40.26 -22.40
C SER A 569 76.15 -39.67 -22.50
N GLU A 570 75.43 -40.02 -23.57
CA GLU A 570 74.03 -39.63 -23.73
C GLU A 570 73.16 -40.14 -22.58
N TRP A 571 73.43 -41.34 -22.07
CA TRP A 571 72.68 -41.92 -20.95
C TRP A 571 72.93 -41.18 -19.63
N CYS A 572 74.20 -40.93 -19.30
CA CYS A 572 74.57 -40.17 -18.11
C CYS A 572 74.03 -38.73 -18.16
N SER A 573 74.00 -38.12 -19.36
CA SER A 573 73.41 -36.79 -19.57
C SER A 573 71.90 -36.76 -19.28
N ARG A 574 71.16 -37.81 -19.66
CA ARG A 574 69.72 -37.95 -19.41
C ARG A 574 69.42 -38.26 -17.94
N GLU A 575 70.24 -39.08 -17.27
CA GLU A 575 70.13 -39.38 -15.84
C GLU A 575 70.29 -38.13 -14.97
N ILE A 576 71.31 -37.30 -15.25
CA ILE A 576 71.48 -36.00 -14.57
C ILE A 576 70.32 -35.06 -14.85
N GLN A 577 69.85 -34.98 -16.10
CA GLN A 577 68.71 -34.13 -16.45
C GLN A 577 67.44 -34.54 -15.69
N MET A 578 67.19 -35.84 -15.56
CA MET A 578 66.06 -36.40 -14.80
C MET A 578 66.20 -36.16 -13.29
N ALA A 579 67.37 -36.44 -12.71
CA ALA A 579 67.64 -36.18 -11.30
C ALA A 579 67.59 -34.67 -10.95
N SER A 580 68.03 -33.81 -11.87
CA SER A 580 67.93 -32.35 -11.72
C SER A 580 66.50 -31.82 -11.81
N PHE A 581 65.62 -32.52 -12.54
CA PHE A 581 64.20 -32.16 -12.62
C PHE A 581 63.48 -32.44 -11.29
N ARG A 582 63.75 -33.60 -10.65
CA ARG A 582 63.23 -33.92 -9.30
C ARG A 582 63.64 -32.87 -8.25
N LEU A 583 64.86 -32.34 -8.34
CA LEU A 583 65.37 -31.31 -7.42
C LEU A 583 64.62 -29.97 -7.52
N LEU A 584 64.08 -29.64 -8.70
CA LEU A 584 63.38 -28.39 -8.98
C LEU A 584 61.86 -28.49 -8.82
N ASP A 585 61.25 -29.62 -9.20
CA ASP A 585 59.78 -29.81 -9.15
C ASP A 585 59.30 -30.16 -7.73
N GLU A 586 60.13 -30.83 -6.91
CA GLU A 586 59.78 -31.25 -5.54
C GLU A 586 60.51 -30.48 -4.41
N GLN A 587 61.41 -29.54 -4.72
CA GLN A 587 62.26 -28.78 -3.76
C GLN A 587 62.99 -29.63 -2.70
N LYS A 588 63.44 -30.84 -3.06
CA LYS A 588 64.21 -31.71 -2.15
C LYS A 588 65.67 -31.78 -2.59
N ASP A 589 66.59 -31.56 -1.66
CA ASP A 589 68.04 -31.63 -1.92
C ASP A 589 68.49 -33.09 -2.05
N VAL A 590 68.30 -33.67 -3.24
CA VAL A 590 68.45 -35.11 -3.49
C VAL A 590 69.79 -35.44 -4.18
N LEU A 591 70.52 -34.45 -4.72
CA LEU A 591 71.66 -34.68 -5.61
C LEU A 591 73.03 -34.48 -4.93
N ILE A 592 73.92 -35.46 -5.04
CA ILE A 592 75.31 -35.40 -4.56
C ILE A 592 76.25 -35.55 -5.77
N LEU A 593 77.16 -34.60 -5.97
CA LEU A 593 78.10 -34.61 -7.10
C LEU A 593 79.51 -34.98 -6.62
N ILE A 594 80.08 -36.06 -7.18
CA ILE A 594 81.45 -36.51 -6.92
C ILE A 594 82.28 -36.34 -8.21
N PHE A 595 83.38 -35.60 -8.16
CA PHE A 595 84.31 -35.43 -9.28
C PHE A 595 85.56 -36.29 -9.07
N LEU A 596 85.84 -37.21 -9.99
CA LEU A 596 87.07 -38.04 -9.94
C LEU A 596 88.28 -37.36 -10.59
N GLU A 597 88.04 -36.35 -11.42
CA GLU A 597 89.07 -35.60 -12.12
C GLU A 597 88.72 -34.11 -12.18
N ASP A 598 89.73 -33.26 -12.32
CA ASP A 598 89.54 -31.82 -12.50
C ASP A 598 89.07 -31.52 -13.94
N ILE A 599 87.82 -31.07 -14.04
CA ILE A 599 87.15 -30.75 -15.32
C ILE A 599 87.04 -29.22 -15.47
N PRO A 600 87.61 -28.62 -16.54
CA PRO A 600 87.50 -27.19 -16.79
C PRO A 600 86.04 -26.73 -16.99
N ALA A 601 85.70 -25.56 -16.45
CA ALA A 601 84.33 -25.01 -16.48
C ALA A 601 83.72 -24.83 -17.89
N HIS A 602 84.53 -24.77 -18.95
CA HIS A 602 84.04 -24.66 -20.33
C HIS A 602 83.42 -25.97 -20.85
N GLN A 603 83.89 -27.14 -20.39
CA GLN A 603 83.34 -28.44 -20.79
C GLN A 603 82.00 -28.74 -20.12
N LEU A 604 81.68 -28.01 -19.05
CA LEU A 604 80.41 -28.07 -18.32
C LEU A 604 79.36 -27.09 -18.88
N SER A 605 79.72 -26.29 -19.90
CA SER A 605 78.86 -25.24 -20.46
C SER A 605 77.55 -25.71 -21.14
N PRO A 606 77.48 -26.89 -21.81
CA PRO A 606 76.21 -27.42 -22.34
C PRO A 606 75.22 -27.79 -21.23
N TYR A 607 75.74 -28.05 -20.02
CA TYR A 607 74.98 -28.43 -18.84
C TYR A 607 74.76 -27.21 -17.92
N TYR A 608 74.13 -26.15 -18.46
CA TYR A 608 73.87 -24.87 -17.76
C TYR A 608 73.30 -25.06 -16.34
N ARG A 609 72.46 -26.09 -16.14
CA ARG A 609 71.86 -26.45 -14.84
C ARG A 609 72.88 -26.96 -13.83
N MET A 610 73.85 -27.79 -14.23
CA MET A 610 74.98 -28.22 -13.38
C MET A 610 75.90 -27.06 -13.03
N ARG A 611 76.15 -26.14 -13.98
CA ARG A 611 76.94 -24.92 -13.75
C ARG A 611 76.35 -24.03 -12.64
N LYS A 612 75.02 -23.99 -12.49
CA LYS A 612 74.34 -23.26 -11.41
C LYS A 612 74.57 -23.89 -10.03
N LEU A 613 74.60 -25.23 -9.95
CA LEU A 613 74.90 -25.96 -8.71
C LEU A 613 76.39 -25.90 -8.34
N LEU A 614 77.29 -25.94 -9.33
CA LEU A 614 78.73 -25.78 -9.13
C LEU A 614 79.12 -24.38 -8.62
N LYS A 615 78.39 -23.33 -9.04
CA LYS A 615 78.55 -21.97 -8.48
C LYS A 615 78.25 -21.88 -6.98
N LYS A 616 77.45 -22.80 -6.44
CA LYS A 616 77.13 -22.89 -5.00
C LYS A 616 78.15 -23.74 -4.20
N ARG A 617 79.21 -24.28 -4.84
CA ARG A 617 80.26 -25.13 -4.23
C ARG A 617 79.73 -26.39 -3.52
N SER A 618 78.69 -27.01 -4.05
CA SER A 618 78.08 -28.23 -3.50
C SER A 618 78.57 -29.47 -4.25
N TYR A 619 79.89 -29.74 -4.27
CA TYR A 619 80.46 -30.95 -4.87
C TYR A 619 81.65 -31.47 -4.07
N LEU A 620 81.92 -32.78 -4.20
CA LEU A 620 83.04 -33.46 -3.55
C LEU A 620 84.06 -33.86 -4.63
N SER A 621 85.32 -33.46 -4.48
CA SER A 621 86.41 -33.86 -5.38
C SER A 621 87.21 -35.00 -4.76
N TRP A 622 87.53 -36.01 -5.56
CA TRP A 622 88.41 -37.09 -5.15
C TRP A 622 89.83 -36.57 -4.92
N PRO A 623 90.48 -36.91 -3.79
CA PRO A 623 91.82 -36.40 -3.47
C PRO A 623 92.90 -36.92 -4.43
N GLN A 624 93.93 -36.10 -4.69
CA GLN A 624 95.10 -36.51 -5.47
C GLN A 624 95.97 -37.52 -4.70
N ALA A 625 96.71 -38.37 -5.42
CA ALA A 625 97.49 -39.47 -4.86
C ALA A 625 98.44 -38.99 -3.74
N GLY A 626 98.19 -39.42 -2.49
CA GLY A 626 98.99 -39.09 -1.30
C GLY A 626 98.24 -38.46 -0.13
N GLN A 627 96.95 -38.13 -0.26
CA GLN A 627 96.10 -37.63 0.85
C GLN A 627 95.20 -38.72 1.46
N HIS A 628 94.89 -38.64 2.76
CA HIS A 628 94.02 -39.61 3.45
C HIS A 628 92.57 -39.57 2.92
N THR A 629 92.11 -40.69 2.34
CA THR A 629 90.76 -40.86 1.77
C THR A 629 89.62 -40.86 2.80
N GLY A 630 89.92 -41.03 4.09
CA GLY A 630 88.90 -41.09 5.16
C GLY A 630 88.06 -39.81 5.32
N VAL A 631 88.65 -38.63 5.11
CA VAL A 631 87.92 -37.34 5.20
C VAL A 631 86.91 -37.20 4.06
N PHE A 632 87.27 -37.68 2.86
CA PHE A 632 86.37 -37.67 1.71
C PHE A 632 85.11 -38.52 1.98
N TRP A 633 85.27 -39.75 2.44
CA TRP A 633 84.15 -40.65 2.71
C TRP A 633 83.26 -40.20 3.87
N GLN A 634 83.82 -39.50 4.87
CA GLN A 634 83.00 -38.86 5.91
C GLN A 634 82.14 -37.71 5.36
N ASN A 635 82.64 -36.93 4.41
CA ASN A 635 81.86 -35.88 3.77
C ASN A 635 80.75 -36.45 2.87
N VAL A 636 81.00 -37.57 2.18
CA VAL A 636 79.96 -38.31 1.44
C VAL A 636 78.87 -38.82 2.40
N ARG A 637 79.26 -39.37 3.55
CA ARG A 637 78.32 -39.83 4.59
C ARG A 637 77.42 -38.70 5.10
N ARG A 638 77.99 -37.54 5.44
CA ARG A 638 77.20 -36.37 5.88
C ARG A 638 76.22 -35.89 4.81
N ALA A 639 76.62 -35.93 3.54
CA ALA A 639 75.74 -35.57 2.43
C ALA A 639 74.57 -36.55 2.24
N LEU A 640 74.77 -37.84 2.56
CA LEU A 640 73.73 -38.87 2.57
C LEU A 640 72.78 -38.79 3.78
N GLU A 641 73.30 -38.38 4.94
CA GLU A 641 72.52 -38.18 6.17
C GLU A 641 71.67 -36.90 6.15
N ALA A 642 72.09 -35.87 5.39
CA ALA A 642 71.37 -34.60 5.29
C ALA A 642 69.91 -34.79 4.80
N GLY A 643 68.96 -34.36 5.64
CA GLY A 643 67.51 -34.45 5.38
C GLY A 643 67.05 -33.66 4.16
N SER A 644 65.86 -33.98 3.64
CA SER A 644 65.32 -33.44 2.38
C SER A 644 64.66 -32.05 2.49
N ALA A 645 64.73 -31.38 3.64
CA ALA A 645 64.20 -30.04 3.84
C ALA A 645 65.26 -28.99 3.51
N ALA A 646 64.99 -28.12 2.53
CA ALA A 646 65.83 -26.99 2.20
C ALA A 646 65.84 -25.97 3.34
N THR A 647 66.79 -26.08 4.27
CA THR A 647 67.11 -25.00 5.22
C THR A 647 68.17 -24.10 4.61
N GLU A 648 67.85 -22.81 4.55
CA GLU A 648 68.57 -21.74 3.83
C GLU A 648 69.96 -21.37 4.39
N THR A 649 70.54 -22.16 5.28
CA THR A 649 71.86 -21.88 5.85
C THR A 649 72.59 -23.18 6.10
N THR A 650 73.54 -23.54 5.22
CA THR A 650 74.62 -24.47 5.58
C THR A 650 75.77 -24.37 4.58
N HIS A 651 76.73 -23.49 4.89
CA HIS A 651 78.12 -23.65 4.47
C HIS A 651 78.66 -24.94 5.11
N LEU A 652 78.48 -26.11 4.47
CA LEU A 652 78.89 -27.40 5.04
C LEU A 652 79.98 -28.14 4.25
N LEU A 653 80.52 -27.55 3.17
CA LEU A 653 81.58 -28.16 2.37
C LEU A 653 82.64 -27.13 1.98
N THR A 654 83.43 -26.66 2.94
CA THR A 654 84.70 -25.98 2.67
C THR A 654 85.79 -26.49 3.61
N GLY A 655 86.71 -27.30 3.09
CA GLY A 655 88.05 -27.53 3.66
C GLY A 655 89.02 -26.42 3.25
N PRO A 656 90.17 -26.26 3.94
CA PRO A 656 90.96 -25.04 3.91
C PRO A 656 91.68 -24.82 2.58
N ALA A 657 91.70 -23.56 2.16
CA ALA A 657 92.45 -23.09 1.00
C ALA A 657 93.97 -23.17 1.25
N ALA A 658 94.69 -23.76 0.32
CA ALA A 658 96.13 -23.57 0.16
C ALA A 658 96.37 -22.98 -1.24
N ARG A 659 97.29 -22.01 -1.31
CA ARG A 659 97.67 -21.23 -2.49
C ARG A 659 98.19 -22.08 -3.65
#